data_AF-A0A8T0X926-F1
#
_entry.id   AF-A0A8T0X926-F1
#
_cell.length_a   1.000
_cell.length_b   1.000
_cell.length_c   1.000
_cell.angle_alpha   90.00
_cell.angle_beta   90.00
_cell.angle_gamma   90.00
#
_symmetry.space_group_name_H-M   'P 1'
#
loop_
_entity.id
_entity.type
_entity.pdbx_description
1 polymer ?
#
loop_
_entity_poly.entity_id
_entity_poly.type
_entity_poly.pdbx_seq_one_letter_code
_entity_poly.pdbx_strand_id
1 'polypeptide(L)'
;MRGLKSTCLNPTDWLSAEYSKIYKLCNTLQISPQISPDDGLVYVHRVQVTPAKVYFYGPEINVSDRVVRHFSADIDNFLRVSFVDEDFEKLHSADLSSRSSSKNNDARRTSLYNRVLSVLSNGISIGDKRFEFLAFSSSQLRDNSTWMFASHQGLTASDIRKWMGDFRNIRNVAKYAARLGQSFSSSTETLKVYKYEVEEIPDITNGTEYIFSDGVGKISADFSMEVAMKCKLKCSAPSVFQIRYGGYKGIVAVDPRSNWKLSLRKSMLKFQSENITLDVLACSKYQPYFLNRQLITLLSTLGVGDSVFELKQEEAVRLLNSVVTEPQAAIKAIKLIPMGEVTNVVKELLLCGYKPDHEPYLSMLLQTFRAFKLQELKTKSRIFIPQGRAMMGCLDETCTLKYGQVFIQASYGADDNRKFVVTGKVAVAKNPCLHPGDVRVLHAVNVPDLHHMFDCVVFPQQGPRQHPNECSGSDLDGDIYLVSWDQSLIPIRMVAPTDYTPAPTDTLDHDVKIEEVEEYFTNYIVNESLGIIAHAHVVFADKEPLKAESEPCKELAKLFSVAVDFPKTGVPAQIPHELHVREYPDFMEKLDKATYVSKRVIGKLYREIKKRTPHIKYFTRDVARRSYDSDLIVDGYEDYITEAAEFKQDYDFKLGNLMDHYGIKSEAEIISGCVLKMARNFTKSSDADAIRMAVRSLRKEAMSWFSEMGMDENGIGQDDLDAKAPAWYHVTYHPHYWGCYNKGYDGDRPHLISFPWCVYDRLICIKQRRNLKRKMVLK
;
A
#
# COMPACT_ATOMS: atom_id res chain seq x y z
N MET A 1 23.01 -19.06 -5.30
CA MET A 1 23.47 -20.24 -6.08
C MET A 1 23.51 -21.44 -5.15
N ARG A 2 22.71 -22.50 -5.40
CA ARG A 2 22.98 -23.80 -4.78
C ARG A 2 24.19 -24.39 -5.50
N GLY A 3 25.32 -24.53 -4.80
CA GLY A 3 26.51 -25.17 -5.37
C GLY A 3 26.18 -26.61 -5.76
N LEU A 4 26.60 -27.01 -6.97
CA LEU A 4 26.55 -28.40 -7.43
C LEU A 4 27.29 -29.28 -6.42
N LYS A 5 26.59 -30.24 -5.82
CA LYS A 5 27.16 -31.17 -4.82
C LYS A 5 28.00 -32.29 -5.46
N SER A 6 28.13 -32.34 -6.78
CA SER A 6 28.98 -33.31 -7.49
C SER A 6 29.38 -32.79 -8.87
N THR A 7 30.58 -33.16 -9.32
CA THR A 7 31.13 -32.84 -10.64
C THR A 7 30.28 -33.47 -11.74
N CYS A 8 29.80 -32.66 -12.68
CA CYS A 8 29.03 -33.14 -13.83
C CYS A 8 29.99 -33.65 -14.91
N LEU A 9 30.06 -34.99 -15.06
CA LEU A 9 30.96 -35.64 -16.04
C LEU A 9 30.42 -35.64 -17.48
N ASN A 10 29.13 -35.32 -17.66
CA ASN A 10 28.50 -35.17 -18.97
C ASN A 10 27.57 -33.95 -18.98
N PRO A 11 28.15 -32.74 -19.12
CA PRO A 11 27.41 -31.49 -19.03
C PRO A 11 26.39 -31.33 -20.15
N THR A 12 26.58 -31.96 -21.31
CA THR A 12 25.67 -31.85 -22.46
C THR A 12 24.35 -32.58 -22.21
N ASP A 13 24.40 -33.79 -21.66
CA ASP A 13 23.19 -34.54 -21.30
C ASP A 13 22.48 -33.92 -20.08
N TRP A 14 23.25 -33.43 -19.11
CA TRP A 14 22.68 -32.70 -17.98
C TRP A 14 22.02 -31.40 -18.42
N LEU A 15 22.67 -30.62 -19.29
CA LEU A 15 22.08 -29.42 -19.89
C LEU A 15 20.88 -29.77 -20.74
N SER A 16 20.89 -30.85 -21.53
CA SER A 16 19.74 -31.26 -22.36
C SER A 16 18.57 -31.76 -21.51
N ALA A 17 18.86 -32.43 -20.39
CA ALA A 17 17.85 -32.85 -19.42
C ALA A 17 17.27 -31.65 -18.66
N GLU A 18 18.10 -30.69 -18.23
CA GLU A 18 17.65 -29.45 -17.62
C GLU A 18 16.92 -28.56 -18.62
N TYR A 19 17.37 -28.48 -19.87
CA TYR A 19 16.68 -27.76 -20.94
C TYR A 19 15.36 -28.43 -21.27
N SER A 20 15.27 -29.76 -21.27
CA SER A 20 14.02 -30.50 -21.45
C SER A 20 13.08 -30.34 -20.25
N LYS A 21 13.60 -30.26 -19.02
CA LYS A 21 12.81 -29.92 -17.83
C LYS A 21 12.31 -28.49 -17.90
N ILE A 22 13.16 -27.53 -18.26
CA ILE A 22 12.81 -26.13 -18.47
C ILE A 22 11.80 -26.02 -19.61
N TYR A 23 11.94 -26.77 -20.71
CA TYR A 23 11.03 -26.76 -21.85
C TYR A 23 9.66 -27.38 -21.49
N LYS A 24 9.64 -28.47 -20.71
CA LYS A 24 8.42 -29.02 -20.12
C LYS A 24 7.79 -28.05 -19.12
N LEU A 25 8.62 -27.37 -18.30
CA LEU A 25 8.18 -26.28 -17.42
C LEU A 25 7.59 -25.13 -18.24
N CYS A 26 8.21 -24.74 -19.35
CA CYS A 26 7.80 -23.67 -20.25
C CYS A 26 6.46 -24.01 -20.93
N ASN A 27 6.22 -25.28 -21.29
CA ASN A 27 4.90 -25.70 -21.78
C ASN A 27 3.83 -25.73 -20.67
N THR A 28 4.18 -25.96 -19.41
CA THR A 28 3.27 -25.72 -18.26
C THR A 28 3.17 -24.25 -17.83
N LEU A 29 4.16 -23.41 -18.15
CA LEU A 29 4.22 -21.96 -17.91
C LEU A 29 3.60 -21.15 -19.06
N GLN A 30 3.28 -21.79 -20.19
CA GLN A 30 2.62 -21.16 -21.34
C GLN A 30 1.14 -20.87 -21.10
N ILE A 31 0.56 -21.38 -20.02
CA ILE A 31 -0.67 -20.84 -19.48
C ILE A 31 -0.26 -19.90 -18.35
N SER A 32 0.02 -18.65 -18.72
CA SER A 32 -0.28 -17.54 -17.80
C SER A 32 -1.69 -17.83 -17.27
N PRO A 33 -1.92 -17.91 -15.94
CA PRO A 33 -3.27 -18.02 -15.44
C PRO A 33 -3.95 -16.72 -15.88
N GLN A 34 -4.64 -16.75 -17.02
CA GLN A 34 -5.49 -15.67 -17.48
C GLN A 34 -6.68 -15.66 -16.52
N ILE A 35 -6.42 -15.14 -15.32
CA ILE A 35 -7.45 -14.70 -14.42
C ILE A 35 -8.03 -13.48 -15.11
N SER A 36 -9.31 -13.53 -15.50
CA SER A 36 -9.96 -12.34 -16.06
C SER A 36 -9.77 -11.17 -15.08
N PRO A 37 -9.08 -10.08 -15.48
CA PRO A 37 -8.78 -8.99 -14.57
C PRO A 37 -10.09 -8.31 -14.15
N ASP A 38 -10.29 -8.15 -12.83
CA ASP A 38 -11.40 -7.40 -12.26
C ASP A 38 -11.41 -5.95 -12.79
N ASP A 39 -12.57 -5.27 -12.77
CA ASP A 39 -12.69 -3.87 -13.23
C ASP A 39 -11.57 -2.99 -12.63
N GLY A 40 -10.76 -2.39 -13.49
CA GLY A 40 -9.65 -1.52 -13.08
C GLY A 40 -8.30 -2.22 -12.90
N LEU A 41 -8.15 -3.46 -13.33
CA LEU A 41 -6.87 -4.18 -13.44
C LEU A 41 -6.41 -4.31 -14.90
N VAL A 42 -5.09 -4.34 -15.10
CA VAL A 42 -4.46 -4.53 -16.42
C VAL A 42 -3.26 -5.45 -16.32
N TYR A 43 -3.05 -6.24 -17.37
CA TYR A 43 -1.88 -7.10 -17.52
C TYR A 43 -0.77 -6.31 -18.23
N VAL A 44 0.39 -6.20 -17.60
CA VAL A 44 1.50 -5.39 -18.11
C VAL A 44 2.81 -6.16 -18.00
N HIS A 45 3.59 -6.17 -19.08
CA HIS A 45 4.92 -6.76 -19.08
C HIS A 45 5.92 -5.91 -18.28
N ARG A 46 6.84 -6.59 -17.59
CA ARG A 46 7.85 -5.95 -16.76
C ARG A 46 9.25 -6.38 -17.17
N VAL A 47 10.17 -5.42 -17.23
CA VAL A 47 11.60 -5.66 -17.44
C VAL A 47 12.39 -5.12 -16.26
N GLN A 48 13.32 -5.92 -15.75
CA GLN A 48 14.31 -5.47 -14.77
C GLN A 48 15.69 -5.42 -15.42
N VAL A 49 16.32 -4.26 -15.36
CA VAL A 49 17.68 -4.04 -15.86
C VAL A 49 18.63 -4.02 -14.67
N THR A 50 19.57 -4.95 -14.67
CA THR A 50 20.66 -5.03 -13.68
C THR A 50 21.98 -4.56 -14.30
N PRO A 51 23.05 -4.37 -13.51
CA PRO A 51 24.36 -4.02 -14.05
C PRO A 51 24.84 -4.94 -15.18
N ALA A 52 24.60 -6.25 -15.08
CA ALA A 52 25.10 -7.25 -16.03
C ALA A 52 24.01 -7.86 -16.95
N LYS A 53 22.72 -7.83 -16.57
CA LYS A 53 21.66 -8.58 -17.27
C LYS A 53 20.38 -7.77 -17.44
N VAL A 54 19.49 -8.31 -18.27
CA VAL A 54 18.12 -7.84 -18.44
C VAL A 54 17.20 -9.04 -18.23
N TYR A 55 16.24 -8.90 -17.32
CA TYR A 55 15.27 -9.94 -16.98
C TYR A 55 13.90 -9.52 -17.47
N PHE A 56 13.22 -10.43 -18.19
CA PHE A 56 11.89 -10.21 -18.75
C PHE A 56 10.86 -11.00 -17.93
N TYR A 57 9.80 -10.33 -17.49
CA TYR A 57 8.75 -10.87 -16.63
C TYR A 57 7.36 -10.52 -17.15
N GLY A 58 6.38 -11.26 -16.64
CA GLY A 58 4.96 -10.98 -16.84
C GLY A 58 4.34 -11.65 -18.07
N PRO A 59 3.12 -11.22 -18.44
CA PRO A 59 2.48 -10.01 -17.96
C PRO A 59 1.99 -10.14 -16.51
N GLU A 60 2.17 -9.08 -15.70
CA GLU A 60 1.77 -9.03 -14.29
C GLU A 60 0.49 -8.19 -14.11
N ILE A 61 -0.35 -8.57 -13.14
CA ILE A 61 -1.54 -7.79 -12.76
C ILE A 61 -1.09 -6.48 -12.10
N ASN A 62 -1.49 -5.36 -12.70
CA ASN A 62 -1.28 -4.01 -12.16
C ASN A 62 -2.62 -3.28 -12.02
N VAL A 63 -2.70 -2.36 -11.06
CA VAL A 63 -3.84 -1.44 -10.96
C VAL A 63 -3.77 -0.48 -12.13
N SER A 64 -4.87 -0.35 -12.86
CA SER A 64 -4.96 0.51 -14.02
C SER A 64 -4.82 1.99 -13.65
N ASP A 65 -4.34 2.77 -14.60
CA ASP A 65 -4.21 4.22 -14.51
C ASP A 65 -4.87 4.89 -15.71
N ARG A 66 -4.93 6.22 -15.69
CA ARG A 66 -5.64 6.99 -16.72
C ARG A 66 -5.09 6.74 -18.13
N VAL A 67 -3.78 6.59 -18.28
CA VAL A 67 -3.12 6.40 -19.58
C VAL A 67 -3.40 5.01 -20.09
N VAL A 68 -3.13 3.99 -19.27
CA VAL A 68 -3.27 2.59 -19.67
C VAL A 68 -4.73 2.22 -19.92
N ARG A 69 -5.70 2.83 -19.21
CA ARG A 69 -7.13 2.69 -19.53
C ARG A 69 -7.48 3.24 -20.90
N HIS A 70 -7.03 4.46 -21.20
CA HIS A 70 -7.38 5.14 -22.45
C HIS A 70 -6.79 4.43 -23.66
N PHE A 71 -5.54 3.98 -23.56
CA PHE A 71 -4.82 3.26 -24.61
C PHE A 71 -4.82 1.74 -24.38
N SER A 72 -5.94 1.19 -23.88
CA SER A 72 -6.05 -0.23 -23.55
C SER A 72 -5.96 -1.16 -24.77
N ALA A 73 -6.29 -0.67 -25.97
CA ALA A 73 -6.08 -1.39 -27.22
C ALA A 73 -4.59 -1.65 -27.53
N ASP A 74 -3.71 -0.80 -27.01
CA ASP A 74 -2.25 -0.86 -27.21
C ASP A 74 -1.53 -1.36 -25.94
N ILE A 75 -2.22 -2.10 -25.07
CA ILE A 75 -1.68 -2.56 -23.78
C ILE A 75 -0.37 -3.35 -23.94
N ASP A 76 -0.27 -4.17 -25.00
CA ASP A 76 0.92 -4.96 -25.32
C ASP A 76 2.10 -4.12 -25.82
N ASN A 77 1.90 -2.82 -26.02
CA ASN A 77 2.94 -1.85 -26.36
C ASN A 77 3.41 -1.07 -25.12
N PHE A 78 2.79 -1.25 -23.95
CA PHE A 78 3.29 -0.70 -22.69
C PHE A 78 4.26 -1.66 -22.01
N LEU A 79 5.37 -1.12 -21.52
CA LEU A 79 6.38 -1.87 -20.77
C LEU A 79 6.79 -1.12 -19.51
N ARG A 80 6.75 -1.82 -18.37
CA ARG A 80 7.27 -1.29 -17.11
C ARG A 80 8.73 -1.70 -16.95
N VAL A 81 9.64 -0.74 -16.86
CA VAL A 81 11.08 -0.99 -16.69
C VAL A 81 11.50 -0.59 -15.28
N SER A 82 12.34 -1.38 -14.62
CA SER A 82 12.94 -1.08 -13.31
C SER A 82 14.44 -1.30 -13.34
N PHE A 83 15.20 -0.42 -12.68
CA PHE A 83 16.66 -0.51 -12.55
C PHE A 83 17.04 -0.94 -11.14
N VAL A 84 17.66 -2.10 -11.03
CA VAL A 84 17.95 -2.78 -9.75
C VAL A 84 19.38 -3.31 -9.75
N ASP A 85 19.92 -3.64 -8.57
CA ASP A 85 21.22 -4.30 -8.44
C ASP A 85 21.12 -5.81 -8.77
N GLU A 86 22.25 -6.53 -8.83
CA GLU A 86 22.30 -7.96 -9.13
C GLU A 86 21.62 -8.85 -8.08
N ASP A 87 21.43 -8.35 -6.86
CA ASP A 87 20.64 -9.02 -5.83
C ASP A 87 19.16 -8.60 -5.82
N PHE A 88 18.75 -7.82 -6.82
CA PHE A 88 17.43 -7.22 -7.06
C PHE A 88 17.02 -6.12 -6.07
N GLU A 89 17.93 -5.66 -5.20
CA GLU A 89 17.70 -4.47 -4.38
C GLU A 89 17.85 -3.18 -5.21
N LYS A 90 17.53 -2.04 -4.61
CA LYS A 90 17.65 -0.75 -5.31
C LYS A 90 19.12 -0.40 -5.54
N LEU A 91 19.41 0.11 -6.74
CA LEU A 91 20.71 0.74 -7.03
C LEU A 91 20.97 1.89 -6.05
N HIS A 92 22.17 1.94 -5.50
CA HIS A 92 22.60 2.98 -4.58
C HIS A 92 23.51 4.00 -5.26
N SER A 93 23.58 5.19 -4.66
CA SER A 93 24.46 6.29 -5.09
C SER A 93 25.91 5.83 -5.32
N ALA A 94 26.42 4.98 -4.43
CA ALA A 94 27.79 4.46 -4.49
C ALA A 94 28.07 3.58 -5.73
N ASP A 95 27.04 3.00 -6.33
CA ASP A 95 27.16 2.13 -7.52
C ASP A 95 27.24 2.98 -8.80
N LEU A 96 26.57 4.13 -8.80
CA LEU A 96 26.41 5.01 -9.96
C LEU A 96 27.46 6.13 -10.00
N SER A 97 28.11 6.42 -8.88
CA SER A 97 29.05 7.53 -8.72
C SER A 97 30.29 7.12 -7.91
N SER A 98 31.48 7.30 -8.50
CA SER A 98 32.75 7.08 -7.81
C SER A 98 33.15 8.32 -7.02
N ARG A 99 33.27 8.20 -5.69
CA ARG A 99 33.84 9.24 -4.83
C ARG A 99 35.37 9.24 -4.98
N SER A 100 35.89 9.87 -6.03
CA SER A 100 37.33 10.10 -6.14
C SER A 100 37.75 11.21 -5.19
N SER A 101 38.81 10.96 -4.41
CA SER A 101 39.41 11.87 -3.43
C SER A 101 40.21 13.01 -4.06
N SER A 102 39.70 13.65 -5.12
CA SER A 102 40.31 14.86 -5.69
C SER A 102 39.57 16.10 -5.19
N LYS A 103 40.31 17.17 -4.93
CA LYS A 103 39.83 18.43 -4.33
C LYS A 103 38.87 19.24 -5.24
N ASN A 104 38.44 18.68 -6.37
CA ASN A 104 37.44 19.25 -7.27
C ASN A 104 36.23 18.31 -7.29
N ASN A 105 35.08 18.79 -6.83
CA ASN A 105 33.83 18.05 -6.56
C ASN A 105 33.14 17.37 -7.78
N ASP A 106 33.85 17.04 -8.85
CA ASP A 106 33.26 16.33 -9.99
C ASP A 106 33.30 14.82 -9.76
N ALA A 107 32.25 14.32 -9.11
CA ALA A 107 31.94 12.91 -9.01
C ALA A 107 31.93 12.26 -10.42
N ARG A 108 32.83 11.29 -10.67
CA ARG A 108 32.84 10.57 -11.96
C ARG A 108 31.68 9.58 -12.02
N ARG A 109 30.77 9.82 -12.96
CA ARG A 109 29.69 8.90 -13.37
C ARG A 109 30.30 7.54 -13.77
N THR A 110 29.74 6.45 -13.24
CA THR A 110 30.24 5.10 -13.51
C THR A 110 29.71 4.55 -14.85
N SER A 111 30.23 3.41 -15.30
CA SER A 111 29.66 2.69 -16.45
C SER A 111 28.20 2.26 -16.21
N LEU A 112 27.82 2.05 -14.95
CA LEU A 112 26.45 1.72 -14.57
C LEU A 112 25.51 2.92 -14.77
N TYR A 113 25.95 4.13 -14.43
CA TYR A 113 25.20 5.37 -14.76
C TYR A 113 24.92 5.44 -16.26
N ASN A 114 25.95 5.23 -17.08
CA ASN A 114 25.82 5.27 -18.54
C ASN A 114 24.91 4.15 -19.06
N ARG A 115 24.91 2.97 -18.43
CA ARG A 115 23.99 1.87 -18.77
C ARG A 115 22.54 2.27 -18.55
N VAL A 116 22.20 2.81 -17.38
CA VAL A 116 20.84 3.27 -17.07
C VAL A 116 20.39 4.32 -18.08
N LEU A 117 21.22 5.36 -18.28
CA LEU A 117 20.90 6.43 -19.23
C LEU A 117 20.76 5.91 -20.66
N SER A 118 21.63 5.00 -21.10
CA SER A 118 21.57 4.42 -22.46
C SER A 118 20.30 3.61 -22.72
N VAL A 119 19.77 2.94 -21.69
CA VAL A 119 18.51 2.20 -21.81
C VAL A 119 17.35 3.17 -21.95
N LEU A 120 17.34 4.27 -21.18
CA LEU A 120 16.33 5.30 -21.27
C LEU A 120 16.35 5.98 -22.66
N SER A 121 17.53 6.41 -23.12
CA SER A 121 17.68 7.19 -24.35
C SER A 121 17.53 6.35 -25.62
N ASN A 122 18.05 5.12 -25.63
CA ASN A 122 18.05 4.28 -26.84
C ASN A 122 16.82 3.36 -26.91
N GLY A 123 16.15 3.12 -25.78
CA GLY A 123 15.06 2.18 -25.65
C GLY A 123 15.50 0.72 -25.51
N ILE A 124 14.51 -0.18 -25.47
CA ILE A 124 14.69 -1.65 -25.40
C ILE A 124 13.98 -2.29 -26.59
N SER A 125 14.67 -3.13 -27.35
CA SER A 125 14.05 -3.93 -28.42
C SER A 125 13.69 -5.32 -27.92
N ILE A 126 12.43 -5.73 -28.10
CA ILE A 126 11.92 -7.06 -27.76
C ILE A 126 11.14 -7.57 -28.98
N GLY A 127 11.68 -8.60 -29.64
CA GLY A 127 11.12 -9.08 -30.91
C GLY A 127 11.18 -7.97 -31.98
N ASP A 128 10.02 -7.69 -32.58
CA ASP A 128 9.80 -6.65 -33.59
C ASP A 128 9.47 -5.28 -32.98
N LYS A 129 9.22 -5.21 -31.67
CA LYS A 129 8.86 -3.97 -30.97
C LYS A 129 10.08 -3.26 -30.39
N ARG A 130 10.12 -1.93 -30.53
CA ARG A 130 11.11 -1.05 -29.86
C ARG A 130 10.41 -0.14 -28.86
N PHE A 131 10.70 -0.36 -27.58
CA PHE A 131 10.12 0.39 -26.46
C PHE A 131 10.98 1.60 -26.14
N GLU A 132 10.42 2.81 -26.29
CA GLU A 132 11.06 4.09 -25.97
C GLU A 132 10.52 4.69 -24.67
N PHE A 133 11.27 5.61 -24.06
CA PHE A 133 10.86 6.24 -22.80
C PHE A 133 9.52 6.95 -22.95
N LEU A 134 8.60 6.71 -22.00
CA LEU A 134 7.30 7.36 -21.95
C LEU A 134 7.25 8.43 -20.85
N ALA A 135 7.27 8.00 -19.59
CA ALA A 135 7.22 8.84 -18.40
C ALA A 135 7.37 7.99 -17.10
N PHE A 136 7.48 8.66 -15.95
CA PHE A 136 7.41 8.03 -14.63
C PHE A 136 6.65 8.92 -13.64
N SER A 137 5.95 8.31 -12.69
CA SER A 137 5.37 8.99 -11.52
C SER A 137 6.38 9.12 -10.37
N SER A 138 6.08 9.93 -9.35
CA SER A 138 6.99 10.10 -8.20
C SER A 138 7.18 8.82 -7.38
N SER A 139 6.20 7.91 -7.34
CA SER A 139 6.38 6.59 -6.71
C SER A 139 7.33 5.72 -7.54
N GLN A 140 7.15 5.73 -8.87
CA GLN A 140 7.99 4.96 -9.78
C GLN A 140 9.44 5.46 -9.77
N LEU A 141 9.66 6.78 -9.73
CA LEU A 141 10.99 7.37 -9.58
C LEU A 141 11.69 6.89 -8.30
N ARG A 142 10.98 6.88 -7.16
CA ARG A 142 11.53 6.34 -5.90
C ARG A 142 11.84 4.85 -5.97
N ASP A 143 11.16 4.10 -6.83
CA ASP A 143 11.38 2.68 -7.06
C ASP A 143 12.32 2.40 -8.23
N ASN A 144 13.02 3.43 -8.75
CA ASN A 144 13.88 3.35 -9.92
C ASN A 144 13.19 2.68 -11.11
N SER A 145 11.92 3.03 -11.34
CA SER A 145 11.09 2.44 -12.39
C SER A 145 10.46 3.50 -13.29
N THR A 146 10.14 3.12 -14.52
CA THR A 146 9.55 3.98 -15.55
C THR A 146 8.63 3.19 -16.47
N TRP A 147 7.75 3.92 -17.17
CA TRP A 147 7.02 3.39 -18.31
C TRP A 147 7.79 3.63 -19.60
N MET A 148 7.74 2.64 -20.48
CA MET A 148 8.17 2.72 -21.87
C MET A 148 7.03 2.29 -22.78
N PHE A 149 7.04 2.76 -24.02
CA PHE A 149 6.01 2.48 -25.03
C PHE A 149 6.63 2.06 -26.36
N ALA A 150 6.06 1.04 -27.01
CA ALA A 150 6.44 0.64 -28.35
C ALA A 150 5.60 1.38 -29.39
N SER A 151 6.19 2.42 -29.98
CA SER A 151 5.55 3.26 -31.00
C SER A 151 5.28 2.47 -32.29
N HIS A 152 4.14 2.75 -32.93
CA HIS A 152 3.75 2.16 -34.21
C HIS A 152 3.09 3.21 -35.13
N GLN A 153 2.72 2.78 -36.34
CA GLN A 153 2.00 3.64 -37.27
C GLN A 153 0.63 4.01 -36.67
N GLY A 154 0.47 5.27 -36.26
CA GLY A 154 -0.78 5.83 -35.72
C GLY A 154 -0.68 6.33 -34.28
N LEU A 155 0.28 5.83 -33.48
CA LEU A 155 0.46 6.25 -32.09
C LEU A 155 1.92 6.16 -31.66
N THR A 156 2.47 7.27 -31.18
CA THR A 156 3.83 7.34 -30.63
C THR A 156 3.82 7.71 -29.14
N ALA A 157 4.94 7.47 -28.43
CA ALA A 157 5.08 7.93 -27.05
C ALA A 157 4.92 9.45 -26.92
N SER A 158 5.32 10.22 -27.95
CA SER A 158 5.13 11.66 -28.02
C SER A 158 3.66 12.05 -28.09
N ASP A 159 2.86 11.34 -28.88
CA ASP A 159 1.42 11.56 -28.99
C ASP A 159 0.71 11.29 -27.66
N ILE A 160 1.09 10.21 -26.96
CA ILE A 160 0.57 9.90 -25.63
C ILE A 160 0.92 11.02 -24.64
N ARG A 161 2.17 11.50 -24.61
CA ARG A 161 2.57 12.64 -23.75
C ARG A 161 1.79 13.91 -24.05
N LYS A 162 1.55 14.21 -25.34
CA LYS A 162 0.74 15.36 -25.78
C LYS A 162 -0.71 15.23 -25.33
N TRP A 163 -1.26 14.01 -25.34
CA TRP A 163 -2.61 13.72 -24.83
C TRP A 163 -2.73 13.92 -23.32
N MET A 164 -1.66 13.67 -22.54
CA MET A 164 -1.69 13.81 -21.07
C MET A 164 -1.97 15.25 -20.62
N GLY A 165 -1.54 16.26 -21.37
CA GLY A 165 -1.77 17.67 -21.06
C GLY A 165 -0.75 18.61 -21.71
N ASP A 166 -0.91 19.91 -21.45
CA ASP A 166 0.02 20.95 -21.88
C ASP A 166 0.95 21.36 -20.73
N PHE A 167 2.23 21.02 -20.91
CA PHE A 167 3.30 21.23 -19.93
C PHE A 167 4.30 22.33 -20.34
N ARG A 168 4.08 23.04 -21.47
CA ARG A 168 5.04 24.03 -22.02
C ARG A 168 5.37 25.19 -21.08
N ASN A 169 4.47 25.48 -20.15
CA ASN A 169 4.67 26.52 -19.12
C ASN A 169 5.57 26.07 -17.95
N ILE A 170 5.99 24.80 -17.91
CA ILE A 170 6.81 24.25 -16.84
C ILE A 170 8.26 24.16 -17.31
N ARG A 171 9.09 25.10 -16.81
CA ARG A 171 10.51 25.27 -17.18
C ARG A 171 11.49 24.58 -16.24
N ASN A 172 11.02 23.76 -15.31
CA ASN A 172 11.86 22.99 -14.39
C ASN A 172 11.69 21.50 -14.70
N VAL A 173 12.78 20.79 -14.97
CA VAL A 173 12.76 19.39 -15.44
C VAL A 173 12.09 18.46 -14.43
N ALA A 174 12.43 18.58 -13.14
CA ALA A 174 11.85 17.75 -12.09
C ALA A 174 10.34 17.99 -11.94
N LYS A 175 9.92 19.26 -11.93
CA LYS A 175 8.51 19.65 -11.88
C LYS A 175 7.76 19.17 -13.11
N TYR A 176 8.36 19.29 -14.30
CA TYR A 176 7.80 18.81 -15.57
C TYR A 176 7.57 17.30 -15.51
N ALA A 177 8.59 16.54 -15.15
CA ALA A 177 8.52 15.08 -15.03
C ALA A 177 7.45 14.65 -14.00
N ALA A 178 7.39 15.32 -12.85
CA ALA A 178 6.39 15.06 -11.83
C ALA A 178 4.94 15.33 -12.30
N ARG A 179 4.72 16.33 -13.18
CA ARG A 179 3.39 16.60 -13.76
C ARG A 179 3.05 15.64 -14.89
N LEU A 180 4.01 15.30 -15.74
CA LEU A 180 3.85 14.29 -16.77
C LEU A 180 3.45 12.93 -16.16
N GLY A 181 4.14 12.54 -15.09
CA GLY A 181 3.89 11.30 -14.36
C GLY A 181 2.55 11.23 -13.61
N GLN A 182 1.84 12.35 -13.46
CA GLN A 182 0.62 12.42 -12.65
C GLN A 182 -0.50 11.52 -13.20
N SER A 183 -0.54 11.34 -14.52
CA SER A 183 -1.53 10.49 -15.22
C SER A 183 -1.33 8.98 -15.00
N PHE A 184 -0.14 8.56 -14.53
CA PHE A 184 0.16 7.17 -14.17
C PHE A 184 -0.13 6.85 -12.69
N SER A 185 -0.85 7.72 -12.00
CA SER A 185 -1.34 7.41 -10.65
C SER A 185 -2.47 6.38 -10.76
N SER A 186 -2.31 5.24 -10.07
CA SER A 186 -3.39 4.26 -9.93
C SER A 186 -4.65 4.94 -9.38
N SER A 187 -5.76 4.76 -10.09
CA SER A 187 -7.01 5.46 -9.80
C SER A 187 -8.22 4.70 -10.31
N THR A 188 -9.41 5.07 -9.88
CA THR A 188 -10.69 4.59 -10.42
C THR A 188 -11.34 5.69 -11.25
N GLU A 189 -11.58 5.42 -12.52
CA GLU A 189 -12.36 6.31 -13.39
C GLU A 189 -13.83 6.30 -12.96
N THR A 190 -14.40 7.50 -12.81
CA THR A 190 -15.76 7.66 -12.32
C THR A 190 -16.70 8.22 -13.38
N LEU A 191 -16.88 9.54 -13.42
CA LEU A 191 -17.86 10.24 -14.23
C LEU A 191 -17.18 11.34 -15.05
N LYS A 192 -17.77 11.68 -16.20
CA LYS A 192 -17.38 12.87 -16.97
C LYS A 192 -18.08 14.08 -16.37
N VAL A 193 -17.31 15.14 -16.13
CA VAL A 193 -17.81 16.42 -15.60
C VAL A 193 -17.48 17.50 -16.62
N TYR A 194 -18.49 18.13 -17.19
CA TYR A 194 -18.28 19.15 -18.21
C TYR A 194 -17.85 20.47 -17.57
N LYS A 195 -17.17 21.32 -18.35
CA LYS A 195 -16.67 22.63 -17.87
C LYS A 195 -17.79 23.53 -17.30
N TYR A 196 -19.01 23.46 -17.85
CA TYR A 196 -20.15 24.22 -17.35
C TYR A 196 -20.77 23.65 -16.05
N GLU A 197 -20.26 22.52 -15.55
CA GLU A 197 -20.65 21.91 -14.28
C GLU A 197 -19.57 22.11 -13.20
N VAL A 198 -18.47 22.79 -13.55
CA VAL A 198 -17.34 23.11 -12.67
C VAL A 198 -17.26 24.61 -12.47
N GLU A 199 -17.16 25.03 -11.22
CA GLU A 199 -16.90 26.41 -10.83
C GLU A 199 -15.44 26.58 -10.42
N GLU A 200 -14.79 27.65 -10.86
CA GLU A 200 -13.49 28.06 -10.33
C GLU A 200 -13.70 29.06 -9.19
N ILE A 201 -13.21 28.72 -8.00
CA ILE A 201 -13.32 29.53 -6.79
C ILE A 201 -11.93 30.00 -6.33
N PRO A 202 -11.84 31.17 -5.67
CA PRO A 202 -10.55 31.70 -5.23
C PRO A 202 -9.92 30.87 -4.10
N ASP A 203 -8.58 30.92 -4.04
CA ASP A 203 -7.82 30.43 -2.91
C ASP A 203 -7.99 31.33 -1.69
N ILE A 204 -7.99 30.73 -0.50
CA ILE A 204 -8.25 31.39 0.77
C ILE A 204 -6.93 31.69 1.46
N THR A 205 -6.56 32.97 1.53
CA THR A 205 -5.30 33.43 2.15
C THR A 205 -5.50 34.21 3.44
N ASN A 206 -6.70 34.76 3.64
CA ASN A 206 -7.07 35.60 4.78
C ASN A 206 -6.07 36.74 5.07
N GLY A 207 -5.52 37.33 4.00
CA GLY A 207 -4.57 38.44 4.10
C GLY A 207 -3.17 38.04 4.58
N THR A 208 -2.87 36.74 4.65
CA THR A 208 -1.54 36.20 4.97
C THR A 208 -0.82 35.75 3.69
N GLU A 209 0.46 35.40 3.82
CA GLU A 209 1.25 34.77 2.75
C GLU A 209 0.88 33.29 2.51
N TYR A 210 0.13 32.68 3.43
CA TYR A 210 -0.24 31.26 3.38
C TYR A 210 -1.56 31.05 2.64
N ILE A 211 -1.66 29.93 1.91
CA ILE A 211 -2.87 29.51 1.21
C ILE A 211 -3.56 28.39 2.01
N PHE A 212 -4.52 28.75 2.85
CA PHE A 212 -5.24 27.81 3.73
C PHE A 212 -5.99 26.73 2.97
N SER A 213 -6.39 27.03 1.74
CA SER A 213 -7.10 26.10 0.85
C SER A 213 -6.20 25.32 -0.10
N ASP A 214 -4.89 25.26 0.14
CA ASP A 214 -3.97 24.66 -0.83
C ASP A 214 -4.25 23.16 -1.05
N GLY A 215 -4.72 22.82 -2.25
CA GLY A 215 -4.98 21.44 -2.64
C GLY A 215 -6.41 20.96 -2.38
N VAL A 216 -7.29 21.79 -1.82
CA VAL A 216 -8.68 21.40 -1.52
C VAL A 216 -9.71 22.17 -2.34
N GLY A 217 -10.70 21.46 -2.87
CA GLY A 217 -11.91 22.00 -3.50
C GLY A 217 -13.17 21.44 -2.86
N LYS A 218 -14.31 21.63 -3.53
CA LYS A 218 -15.63 21.19 -3.05
C LYS A 218 -16.31 20.28 -4.07
N ILE A 219 -17.13 19.37 -3.57
CA ILE A 219 -18.03 18.51 -4.35
C ILE A 219 -19.44 18.63 -3.78
N SER A 220 -20.48 18.74 -4.62
CA SER A 220 -21.86 18.77 -4.13
C SER A 220 -22.28 17.44 -3.51
N ALA A 221 -23.23 17.48 -2.58
CA ALA A 221 -23.73 16.28 -1.92
C ALA A 221 -24.30 15.26 -2.92
N ASP A 222 -25.12 15.71 -3.87
CA ASP A 222 -25.73 14.84 -4.88
C ASP A 222 -24.68 14.17 -5.77
N PHE A 223 -23.73 14.96 -6.29
CA PHE A 223 -22.67 14.42 -7.14
C PHE A 223 -21.72 13.50 -6.38
N SER A 224 -21.46 13.78 -5.10
CA SER A 224 -20.64 12.89 -4.25
C SER A 224 -21.25 11.49 -4.11
N MET A 225 -22.58 11.39 -4.11
CA MET A 225 -23.29 10.11 -4.05
C MET A 225 -23.14 9.34 -5.37
N GLU A 226 -23.30 10.02 -6.51
CA GLU A 226 -23.08 9.41 -7.84
C GLU A 226 -21.65 8.86 -7.97
N VAL A 227 -20.65 9.65 -7.56
CA VAL A 227 -19.24 9.23 -7.54
C VAL A 227 -19.03 8.03 -6.62
N ALA A 228 -19.63 8.03 -5.42
CA ALA A 228 -19.51 6.93 -4.47
C ALA A 228 -20.12 5.62 -4.99
N MET A 229 -21.28 5.68 -5.67
CA MET A 229 -21.90 4.52 -6.32
C MET A 229 -21.01 3.96 -7.42
N LYS A 230 -20.41 4.82 -8.24
CA LYS A 230 -19.48 4.40 -9.30
C LYS A 230 -18.21 3.74 -8.76
N CYS A 231 -17.74 4.21 -7.61
CA CYS A 231 -16.65 3.59 -6.83
C CYS A 231 -17.06 2.30 -6.08
N LYS A 232 -18.30 1.81 -6.26
CA LYS A 232 -18.84 0.60 -5.61
C LYS A 232 -18.78 0.65 -4.07
N LEU A 233 -18.93 1.84 -3.48
CA LEU A 233 -18.98 2.04 -2.02
C LEU A 233 -20.38 1.69 -1.48
N LYS A 234 -20.46 0.77 -0.50
CA LYS A 234 -21.70 0.06 -0.14
C LYS A 234 -22.71 0.82 0.74
N CYS A 235 -22.27 1.80 1.55
CA CYS A 235 -23.08 2.25 2.70
C CYS A 235 -23.39 3.76 2.74
N SER A 236 -22.55 4.63 2.19
CA SER A 236 -22.75 6.08 2.14
C SER A 236 -21.66 6.77 1.32
N ALA A 237 -21.95 7.97 0.80
CA ALA A 237 -20.91 8.83 0.24
C ALA A 237 -19.88 9.21 1.33
N PRO A 238 -18.56 9.07 1.06
CA PRO A 238 -17.52 9.57 1.95
C PRO A 238 -17.49 11.11 1.93
N SER A 239 -16.98 11.72 3.01
CA SER A 239 -16.91 13.18 3.13
C SER A 239 -15.83 13.84 2.27
N VAL A 240 -14.77 13.09 1.90
CA VAL A 240 -13.64 13.61 1.13
C VAL A 240 -13.21 12.60 0.06
N PHE A 241 -12.91 13.10 -1.13
CA PHE A 241 -12.35 12.34 -2.25
C PHE A 241 -11.03 12.95 -2.67
N GLN A 242 -9.97 12.13 -2.79
CA GLN A 242 -8.75 12.53 -3.48
C GLN A 242 -8.92 12.30 -4.97
N ILE A 243 -8.73 13.35 -5.77
CA ILE A 243 -9.11 13.35 -7.17
C ILE A 243 -7.97 13.72 -8.13
N ARG A 244 -8.17 13.34 -9.39
CA ARG A 244 -7.53 13.92 -10.57
C ARG A 244 -8.61 14.28 -11.57
N TYR A 245 -8.58 15.50 -12.08
CA TYR A 245 -9.56 16.00 -13.04
C TYR A 245 -8.88 16.99 -13.98
N GLY A 246 -8.77 16.68 -15.28
CA GLY A 246 -7.89 17.44 -16.17
C GLY A 246 -6.47 17.57 -15.58
N GLY A 247 -5.98 18.80 -15.46
CA GLY A 247 -4.73 19.13 -14.77
C GLY A 247 -4.88 19.50 -13.29
N TYR A 248 -6.08 19.36 -12.71
CA TYR A 248 -6.32 19.55 -11.27
C TYR A 248 -5.87 18.35 -10.45
N LYS A 249 -5.19 18.64 -9.33
CA LYS A 249 -4.71 17.70 -8.33
C LYS A 249 -5.17 18.16 -6.94
N GLY A 250 -5.79 17.28 -6.17
CA GLY A 250 -6.06 17.58 -4.76
C GLY A 250 -7.13 16.69 -4.15
N ILE A 251 -7.78 17.18 -3.10
CA ILE A 251 -9.01 16.62 -2.56
C ILE A 251 -10.21 17.51 -2.85
N VAL A 252 -11.40 16.92 -2.87
CA VAL A 252 -12.67 17.64 -2.83
C VAL A 252 -13.47 17.17 -1.62
N ALA A 253 -13.95 18.12 -0.83
CA ALA A 253 -14.77 17.89 0.35
C ALA A 253 -16.24 18.11 0.02
N VAL A 254 -17.12 17.29 0.60
CA VAL A 254 -18.57 17.44 0.40
C VAL A 254 -19.03 18.77 1.00
N ASP A 255 -19.61 19.63 0.17
CA ASP A 255 -20.29 20.86 0.61
C ASP A 255 -21.79 20.72 0.31
N PRO A 256 -22.63 20.50 1.34
CA PRO A 256 -24.08 20.37 1.17
C PRO A 256 -24.76 21.62 0.57
N ARG A 257 -24.08 22.77 0.55
CA ARG A 257 -24.60 24.04 0.01
C ARG A 257 -24.19 24.28 -1.45
N SER A 258 -23.32 23.45 -2.03
CA SER A 258 -22.83 23.62 -3.39
C SER A 258 -23.84 23.13 -4.43
N ASN A 259 -24.19 23.99 -5.39
CA ASN A 259 -24.99 23.62 -6.56
C ASN A 259 -24.15 23.16 -7.76
N TRP A 260 -22.82 23.34 -7.69
CA TRP A 260 -21.89 22.88 -8.71
C TRP A 260 -21.41 21.47 -8.40
N LYS A 261 -21.23 20.64 -9.44
CA LYS A 261 -20.67 19.30 -9.27
C LYS A 261 -19.30 19.37 -8.62
N LEU A 262 -18.44 20.27 -9.10
CA LEU A 262 -17.12 20.55 -8.53
C LEU A 262 -16.90 22.05 -8.42
N SER A 263 -16.34 22.51 -7.29
CA SER A 263 -15.76 23.85 -7.16
C SER A 263 -14.27 23.71 -6.91
N LEU A 264 -13.43 24.14 -7.85
CA LEU A 264 -11.99 23.91 -7.84
C LEU A 264 -11.22 25.23 -7.69
N ARG A 265 -10.00 25.14 -7.12
CA ARG A 265 -9.15 26.31 -6.84
C ARG A 265 -7.93 26.36 -7.74
N LYS A 266 -7.37 27.56 -7.92
CA LYS A 266 -6.17 27.78 -8.74
C LYS A 266 -4.96 27.00 -8.20
N SER A 267 -4.78 26.90 -6.89
CA SER A 267 -3.68 26.11 -6.31
C SER A 267 -3.73 24.64 -6.72
N MET A 268 -4.92 24.09 -7.00
CA MET A 268 -5.10 22.70 -7.43
C MET A 268 -4.70 22.48 -8.90
N LEU A 269 -4.75 23.52 -9.75
CA LEU A 269 -4.44 23.43 -11.19
C LEU A 269 -2.92 23.38 -11.42
N LYS A 270 -2.41 22.22 -11.83
CA LYS A 270 -0.96 21.99 -11.96
C LYS A 270 -0.45 22.15 -13.40
N PHE A 271 -1.31 21.95 -14.40
CA PHE A 271 -1.05 22.12 -15.83
C PHE A 271 -2.40 22.24 -16.58
N GLN A 272 -2.39 22.64 -17.86
CA GLN A 272 -3.62 22.76 -18.64
C GLN A 272 -3.96 21.42 -19.32
N SER A 273 -5.24 21.07 -19.36
CA SER A 273 -5.71 19.82 -19.97
C SER A 273 -7.17 19.95 -20.43
N GLU A 274 -7.53 19.28 -21.51
CA GLU A 274 -8.91 19.21 -22.02
C GLU A 274 -9.69 18.01 -21.47
N ASN A 275 -9.04 17.16 -20.68
CA ASN A 275 -9.66 15.96 -20.13
C ASN A 275 -10.74 16.32 -19.09
N ILE A 276 -11.96 15.78 -19.29
CA ILE A 276 -13.15 16.02 -18.47
C ILE A 276 -13.53 14.83 -17.57
N THR A 277 -12.68 13.80 -17.51
CA THR A 277 -12.94 12.61 -16.70
C THR A 277 -12.45 12.82 -15.27
N LEU A 278 -13.32 12.56 -14.30
CA LEU A 278 -12.99 12.55 -12.88
C LEU A 278 -12.45 11.17 -12.48
N ASP A 279 -11.22 11.15 -11.98
CA ASP A 279 -10.62 9.97 -11.37
C ASP A 279 -10.53 10.13 -9.86
N VAL A 280 -10.96 9.10 -9.13
CA VAL A 280 -10.84 9.02 -7.67
C VAL A 280 -9.67 8.11 -7.32
N LEU A 281 -8.74 8.61 -6.51
CA LEU A 281 -7.56 7.87 -6.06
C LEU A 281 -7.81 7.23 -4.70
N ALA A 282 -8.50 7.96 -3.82
CA ALA A 282 -8.82 7.51 -2.48
C ALA A 282 -10.03 8.31 -1.95
N CYS A 283 -10.65 7.78 -0.90
CA CYS A 283 -11.72 8.46 -0.17
C CYS A 283 -11.46 8.43 1.34
N SER A 284 -12.08 9.37 2.07
CA SER A 284 -12.13 9.32 3.54
C SER A 284 -12.82 8.04 4.00
N LYS A 285 -12.20 7.34 4.94
CA LYS A 285 -12.68 6.09 5.53
C LYS A 285 -12.04 5.89 6.89
N TYR A 286 -12.59 4.99 7.69
CA TYR A 286 -11.91 4.51 8.88
C TYR A 286 -10.50 4.02 8.55
N GLN A 287 -9.48 4.68 9.12
CA GLN A 287 -8.10 4.19 9.07
C GLN A 287 -7.53 4.15 10.50
N PRO A 288 -7.07 2.97 10.96
CA PRO A 288 -6.54 2.83 12.31
C PRO A 288 -5.24 3.61 12.50
N TYR A 289 -5.12 4.27 13.66
CA TYR A 289 -3.90 4.95 14.05
C TYR A 289 -2.88 3.97 14.61
N PHE A 290 -1.64 4.10 14.14
CA PHE A 290 -0.50 3.43 14.74
C PHE A 290 0.59 4.45 15.03
N LEU A 291 1.15 4.38 16.23
CA LEU A 291 2.45 4.97 16.50
C LEU A 291 3.50 4.29 15.61
N ASN A 292 4.58 5.01 15.32
CA ASN A 292 5.77 4.46 14.68
C ASN A 292 7.02 5.02 15.36
N ARG A 293 8.20 4.58 14.95
CA ARG A 293 9.48 5.06 15.52
C ARG A 293 9.62 6.59 15.48
N GLN A 294 9.24 7.24 14.39
CA GLN A 294 9.36 8.71 14.25
C GLN A 294 8.48 9.43 15.28
N LEU A 295 7.20 9.10 15.35
CA LEU A 295 6.27 9.69 16.32
C LEU A 295 6.67 9.38 17.75
N ILE A 296 7.08 8.14 18.07
CA ILE A 296 7.52 7.79 19.42
C ILE A 296 8.74 8.63 19.83
N THR A 297 9.70 8.81 18.92
CA THR A 297 10.86 9.69 19.15
C THR A 297 10.42 11.12 19.43
N LEU A 298 9.51 11.68 18.62
CA LEU A 298 9.04 13.06 18.81
C LEU A 298 8.23 13.23 20.10
N LEU A 299 7.24 12.37 20.34
CA LEU A 299 6.43 12.40 21.56
C LEU A 299 7.28 12.22 22.82
N SER A 300 8.26 11.31 22.80
CA SER A 300 9.23 11.15 23.90
C SER A 300 10.13 12.37 24.08
N THR A 301 10.46 13.08 23.00
CA THR A 301 11.20 14.36 23.05
C THR A 301 10.35 15.44 23.69
N LEU A 302 9.06 15.51 23.34
CA LEU A 302 8.09 16.48 23.86
C LEU A 302 7.52 16.14 25.25
N GLY A 303 8.10 15.14 25.94
CA GLY A 303 7.83 14.86 27.35
C GLY A 303 6.86 13.72 27.65
N VAL A 304 6.38 12.97 26.65
CA VAL A 304 5.62 11.74 26.91
C VAL A 304 6.55 10.69 27.50
N GLY A 305 6.20 10.15 28.68
CA GLY A 305 7.03 9.20 29.42
C GLY A 305 7.15 7.83 28.74
N ASP A 306 8.30 7.18 28.89
CA ASP A 306 8.58 5.84 28.35
C ASP A 306 7.51 4.80 28.77
N SER A 307 7.06 4.87 30.03
CA SER A 307 6.05 3.97 30.59
C SER A 307 4.72 3.99 29.84
N VAL A 308 4.35 5.13 29.23
CA VAL A 308 3.15 5.23 28.40
C VAL A 308 3.29 4.33 27.19
N PHE A 309 4.40 4.43 26.46
CA PHE A 309 4.63 3.62 25.25
C PHE A 309 4.76 2.13 25.58
N GLU A 310 5.43 1.80 26.68
CA GLU A 310 5.55 0.43 27.17
C GLU A 310 4.16 -0.17 27.47
N LEU A 311 3.29 0.58 28.17
CA LEU A 311 1.90 0.18 28.42
C LEU A 311 1.09 0.02 27.14
N LYS A 312 1.18 0.97 26.19
CA LYS A 312 0.47 0.88 24.91
C LYS A 312 0.92 -0.33 24.08
N GLN A 313 2.22 -0.64 24.07
CA GLN A 313 2.72 -1.84 23.42
C GLN A 313 2.20 -3.10 24.12
N GLU A 314 2.19 -3.13 25.45
CA GLU A 314 1.67 -4.27 26.21
C GLU A 314 0.18 -4.50 25.95
N GLU A 315 -0.63 -3.43 25.93
CA GLU A 315 -2.04 -3.49 25.54
C GLU A 315 -2.22 -4.04 24.12
N ALA A 316 -1.44 -3.55 23.16
CA ALA A 316 -1.47 -4.05 21.78
C ALA A 316 -1.11 -5.54 21.72
N VAL A 317 -0.09 -5.99 22.45
CA VAL A 317 0.29 -7.41 22.48
C VAL A 317 -0.76 -8.28 23.18
N ARG A 318 -1.38 -7.79 24.27
CA ARG A 318 -2.49 -8.48 24.94
C ARG A 318 -3.67 -8.67 23.99
N LEU A 319 -4.04 -7.61 23.25
CA LEU A 319 -5.05 -7.71 22.20
C LEU A 319 -4.67 -8.79 21.17
N LEU A 320 -3.46 -8.74 20.61
CA LEU A 320 -3.01 -9.72 19.61
C LEU A 320 -2.99 -11.16 20.14
N ASN A 321 -2.68 -11.38 21.42
CA ASN A 321 -2.73 -12.71 22.03
C ASN A 321 -4.18 -13.18 22.21
N SER A 322 -5.10 -12.30 22.60
CA SER A 322 -6.53 -12.65 22.73
C SER A 322 -7.18 -13.00 21.39
N VAL A 323 -6.69 -12.42 20.27
CA VAL A 323 -7.21 -12.71 18.92
C VAL A 323 -7.12 -14.19 18.54
N VAL A 324 -6.12 -14.91 19.06
CA VAL A 324 -5.93 -16.34 18.72
C VAL A 324 -6.62 -17.30 19.71
N THR A 325 -7.28 -16.78 20.76
CA THR A 325 -7.93 -17.60 21.80
C THR A 325 -9.41 -17.26 22.02
N GLU A 326 -9.79 -16.00 21.86
CA GLU A 326 -11.11 -15.48 22.22
C GLU A 326 -11.87 -14.99 20.97
N PRO A 327 -13.03 -15.61 20.62
CA PRO A 327 -13.77 -15.23 19.43
C PRO A 327 -14.20 -13.75 19.40
N GLN A 328 -14.69 -13.22 20.52
CA GLN A 328 -15.16 -11.83 20.60
C GLN A 328 -14.02 -10.83 20.48
N ALA A 329 -12.86 -11.13 21.07
CA ALA A 329 -11.67 -10.30 20.93
C ALA A 329 -11.17 -10.31 19.49
N ALA A 330 -11.19 -11.46 18.82
CA ALA A 330 -10.85 -11.58 17.40
C ALA A 330 -11.78 -10.74 16.50
N ILE A 331 -13.10 -10.84 16.69
CA ILE A 331 -14.09 -10.02 15.96
C ILE A 331 -13.81 -8.53 16.17
N LYS A 332 -13.61 -8.11 17.42
CA LYS A 332 -13.33 -6.70 17.75
C LYS A 332 -12.02 -6.22 17.11
N ALA A 333 -10.95 -7.00 17.22
CA ALA A 333 -9.65 -6.64 16.67
C ALA A 333 -9.67 -6.52 15.15
N ILE A 334 -10.34 -7.44 14.45
CA ILE A 334 -10.40 -7.46 12.98
C ILE A 334 -11.27 -6.32 12.44
N LYS A 335 -12.34 -5.93 13.15
CA LYS A 335 -13.10 -4.72 12.82
C LYS A 335 -12.28 -3.43 12.95
N LEU A 336 -11.36 -3.39 13.92
CA LEU A 336 -10.52 -2.23 14.19
C LEU A 336 -9.22 -2.22 13.36
N ILE A 337 -8.72 -3.40 12.99
CA ILE A 337 -7.49 -3.61 12.22
C ILE A 337 -7.79 -4.68 11.14
N PRO A 338 -8.42 -4.28 10.03
CA PRO A 338 -8.84 -5.23 9.00
C PRO A 338 -7.68 -5.98 8.34
N MET A 339 -7.95 -7.23 7.96
CA MET A 339 -7.06 -8.14 7.22
C MET A 339 -7.31 -8.11 5.70
N GLY A 340 -7.78 -6.97 5.18
CA GLY A 340 -8.22 -6.87 3.79
C GLY A 340 -9.50 -7.67 3.54
N GLU A 341 -9.58 -8.42 2.45
CA GLU A 341 -10.84 -9.07 2.01
C GLU A 341 -11.26 -10.26 2.87
N VAL A 342 -10.29 -10.93 3.48
CA VAL A 342 -10.53 -12.12 4.33
C VAL A 342 -11.12 -11.75 5.70
N THR A 343 -11.12 -10.44 6.03
CA THR A 343 -11.78 -9.88 7.23
C THR A 343 -13.21 -10.40 7.39
N ASN A 344 -14.00 -10.39 6.32
CA ASN A 344 -15.40 -10.83 6.38
C ASN A 344 -15.52 -12.34 6.58
N VAL A 345 -14.69 -13.14 5.91
CA VAL A 345 -14.66 -14.60 6.10
C VAL A 345 -14.37 -14.94 7.56
N VAL A 346 -13.33 -14.35 8.14
CA VAL A 346 -12.95 -14.58 9.54
C VAL A 346 -14.06 -14.12 10.49
N LYS A 347 -14.64 -12.95 10.25
CA LYS A 347 -15.75 -12.42 11.06
C LYS A 347 -16.95 -13.36 11.04
N GLU A 348 -17.40 -13.80 9.87
CA GLU A 348 -18.57 -14.66 9.75
C GLU A 348 -18.32 -16.06 10.35
N LEU A 349 -17.11 -16.62 10.20
CA LEU A 349 -16.74 -17.87 10.87
C LEU A 349 -16.85 -17.76 12.40
N LEU A 350 -16.32 -16.68 12.97
CA LEU A 350 -16.38 -16.43 14.41
C LEU A 350 -17.83 -16.19 14.88
N LEU A 351 -18.65 -15.47 14.10
CA LEU A 351 -20.07 -15.26 14.40
C LEU A 351 -20.90 -16.55 14.30
N CYS A 352 -20.53 -17.47 13.42
CA CYS A 352 -21.13 -18.81 13.31
C CYS A 352 -20.83 -19.70 14.53
N GLY A 353 -19.86 -19.32 15.36
CA GLY A 353 -19.49 -20.01 16.60
C GLY A 353 -18.22 -20.86 16.48
N TYR A 354 -17.46 -20.74 15.39
CA TYR A 354 -16.13 -21.35 15.33
C TYR A 354 -15.19 -20.71 16.36
N LYS A 355 -14.41 -21.55 17.04
CA LYS A 355 -13.37 -21.09 17.96
C LYS A 355 -12.07 -20.80 17.18
N PRO A 356 -11.33 -19.73 17.53
CA PRO A 356 -10.09 -19.33 16.87
C PRO A 356 -9.06 -20.44 16.62
N ASP A 357 -8.96 -21.42 17.51
CA ASP A 357 -7.92 -22.47 17.49
C ASP A 357 -8.42 -23.85 17.05
N HIS A 358 -9.72 -24.00 16.75
CA HIS A 358 -10.33 -25.27 16.37
C HIS A 358 -10.38 -25.49 14.85
N GLU A 359 -10.82 -24.49 14.09
CA GLU A 359 -10.90 -24.58 12.63
C GLU A 359 -9.53 -24.21 12.02
N PRO A 360 -8.88 -25.12 11.27
CA PRO A 360 -7.52 -24.92 10.76
C PRO A 360 -7.30 -23.64 9.95
N TYR A 361 -8.22 -23.28 9.05
CA TYR A 361 -8.07 -22.10 8.20
C TYR A 361 -8.16 -20.81 9.01
N LEU A 362 -9.16 -20.68 9.87
CA LEU A 362 -9.32 -19.60 10.85
C LEU A 362 -8.09 -19.48 11.75
N SER A 363 -7.65 -20.59 12.33
CA SER A 363 -6.48 -20.64 13.21
C SER A 363 -5.21 -20.17 12.48
N MET A 364 -4.98 -20.64 11.26
CA MET A 364 -3.82 -20.27 10.46
C MET A 364 -3.81 -18.77 10.13
N LEU A 365 -4.98 -18.20 9.77
CA LEU A 365 -5.13 -16.78 9.47
C LEU A 365 -4.89 -15.90 10.71
N LEU A 366 -5.52 -16.23 11.85
CA LEU A 366 -5.38 -15.45 13.09
C LEU A 366 -3.95 -15.52 13.65
N GLN A 367 -3.29 -16.67 13.57
CA GLN A 367 -1.89 -16.81 13.98
C GLN A 367 -0.95 -16.02 13.08
N THR A 368 -1.19 -16.04 11.77
CA THR A 368 -0.39 -15.26 10.80
C THR A 368 -0.59 -13.76 11.00
N PHE A 369 -1.82 -13.31 11.22
CA PHE A 369 -2.13 -11.92 11.57
C PHE A 369 -1.37 -11.47 12.82
N ARG A 370 -1.46 -12.27 13.90
CA ARG A 370 -0.72 -12.02 15.14
C ARG A 370 0.79 -11.95 14.90
N ALA A 371 1.36 -12.93 14.20
CA ALA A 371 2.78 -12.98 13.89
C ALA A 371 3.23 -11.74 13.09
N PHE A 372 2.45 -11.35 12.08
CA PHE A 372 2.71 -10.16 11.28
C PHE A 372 2.67 -8.88 12.12
N LYS A 373 1.67 -8.71 12.97
CA LYS A 373 1.56 -7.53 13.83
C LYS A 373 2.67 -7.47 14.89
N LEU A 374 3.08 -8.61 15.45
CA LEU A 374 4.25 -8.69 16.32
C LEU A 374 5.55 -8.32 15.57
N GLN A 375 5.69 -8.75 14.31
CA GLN A 375 6.82 -8.37 13.47
C GLN A 375 6.83 -6.86 13.16
N GLU A 376 5.67 -6.24 12.91
CA GLU A 376 5.57 -4.78 12.75
C GLU A 376 5.90 -4.03 14.05
N LEU A 377 5.48 -4.53 15.22
CA LEU A 377 5.89 -3.99 16.52
C LEU A 377 7.41 -4.06 16.70
N LYS A 378 8.03 -5.20 16.41
CA LYS A 378 9.49 -5.39 16.49
C LYS A 378 10.24 -4.44 15.54
N THR A 379 9.89 -4.46 14.26
CA THR A 379 10.69 -3.83 13.20
C THR A 379 10.36 -2.36 12.94
N LYS A 380 9.16 -1.90 13.35
CA LYS A 380 8.69 -0.54 13.05
C LYS A 380 8.09 0.17 14.26
N SER A 381 8.02 -0.49 15.43
CA SER A 381 7.34 0.02 16.62
C SER A 381 5.90 0.45 16.30
N ARG A 382 5.22 -0.34 15.45
CA ARG A 382 3.89 -0.02 14.92
C ARG A 382 2.78 -0.32 15.94
N ILE A 383 2.65 0.51 16.96
CA ILE A 383 1.73 0.28 18.11
C ILE A 383 0.35 0.82 17.78
N PHE A 384 -0.68 -0.03 17.81
CA PHE A 384 -2.07 0.37 17.59
C PHE A 384 -2.60 1.22 18.74
N ILE A 385 -3.19 2.37 18.43
CA ILE A 385 -3.85 3.24 19.44
C ILE A 385 -5.35 3.33 19.12
N PRO A 386 -6.23 2.78 19.97
CA PRO A 386 -7.67 2.82 19.75
C PRO A 386 -8.26 4.24 19.70
N GLN A 387 -7.71 5.16 20.51
CA GLN A 387 -8.10 6.57 20.62
C GLN A 387 -7.29 7.45 19.64
N GLY A 388 -7.34 7.06 18.37
CA GLY A 388 -6.76 7.83 17.29
C GLY A 388 -7.15 7.28 15.92
N ARG A 389 -7.01 8.13 14.89
CA ARG A 389 -7.21 7.75 13.49
C ARG A 389 -6.15 8.37 12.60
N ALA A 390 -5.89 7.72 11.48
CA ALA A 390 -5.26 8.36 10.33
C ALA A 390 -6.40 8.94 9.46
N MET A 391 -6.37 10.24 9.17
CA MET A 391 -7.49 10.94 8.54
C MET A 391 -7.00 11.87 7.44
N MET A 392 -7.73 11.95 6.33
CA MET A 392 -7.48 12.98 5.31
C MET A 392 -7.74 14.35 5.91
N GLY A 393 -6.88 15.32 5.60
CA GLY A 393 -7.12 16.72 5.92
C GLY A 393 -8.12 17.34 4.95
N CYS A 394 -8.96 18.23 5.47
CA CYS A 394 -9.82 19.10 4.66
C CYS A 394 -10.01 20.45 5.35
N LEU A 395 -10.68 21.37 4.67
CA LEU A 395 -10.87 22.75 5.11
C LEU A 395 -12.29 23.00 5.62
N ASP A 396 -12.41 23.83 6.65
CA ASP A 396 -13.68 24.37 7.10
C ASP A 396 -14.19 25.49 6.18
N GLU A 397 -15.02 25.11 5.20
CA GLU A 397 -15.71 26.03 4.28
C GLU A 397 -16.84 26.84 4.97
N THR A 398 -17.15 26.59 6.25
CA THR A 398 -18.15 27.34 7.02
C THR A 398 -17.56 28.53 7.76
N CYS A 399 -16.22 28.61 7.87
CA CYS A 399 -15.52 29.66 8.61
C CYS A 399 -15.85 29.70 10.12
N THR A 400 -16.22 28.57 10.71
CA THR A 400 -16.66 28.47 12.11
C THR A 400 -15.52 28.12 13.06
N LEU A 401 -14.51 27.37 12.59
CA LEU A 401 -13.34 26.98 13.38
C LEU A 401 -12.34 28.14 13.52
N LYS A 402 -11.90 28.39 14.75
CA LYS A 402 -10.82 29.34 15.06
C LYS A 402 -9.46 28.67 14.93
N TYR A 403 -8.41 29.49 14.79
CA TYR A 403 -7.04 28.99 14.88
C TYR A 403 -6.80 28.25 16.21
N GLY A 404 -6.14 27.10 16.14
CA GLY A 404 -5.95 26.16 17.25
C GLY A 404 -7.08 25.15 17.42
N GLN A 405 -8.19 25.27 16.68
CA GLN A 405 -9.31 24.33 16.72
C GLN A 405 -9.33 23.40 15.52
N VAL A 406 -9.93 22.22 15.68
CA VAL A 406 -10.25 21.29 14.60
C VAL A 406 -11.63 20.68 14.84
N PHE A 407 -12.29 20.22 13.78
CA PHE A 407 -13.47 19.37 13.91
C PHE A 407 -13.12 17.94 13.49
N ILE A 408 -13.53 16.97 14.31
CA ILE A 408 -13.28 15.55 14.11
C ILE A 408 -14.54 14.77 14.50
N GLN A 409 -15.07 14.03 13.54
CA GLN A 409 -16.10 13.03 13.77
C GLN A 409 -15.60 11.70 13.19
N ALA A 410 -15.58 10.65 14.00
CA ALA A 410 -14.97 9.38 13.65
C ALA A 410 -15.96 8.23 13.70
N SER A 411 -15.77 7.25 12.83
CA SER A 411 -16.51 5.99 12.86
C SER A 411 -15.95 5.04 13.93
N TYR A 412 -16.82 4.21 14.53
CA TYR A 412 -16.42 3.22 15.54
C TYR A 412 -15.58 2.06 14.97
N GLY A 413 -15.71 1.79 13.66
CA GLY A 413 -14.97 0.74 12.94
C GLY A 413 -15.18 0.87 11.44
N ALA A 414 -14.50 0.02 10.66
CA ALA A 414 -14.56 0.10 9.19
C ALA A 414 -15.96 -0.12 8.59
N ASP A 415 -16.78 -0.96 9.22
CA ASP A 415 -18.15 -1.30 8.79
C ASP A 415 -19.21 -0.84 9.80
N ASP A 416 -18.92 0.19 10.61
CA ASP A 416 -19.86 0.71 11.62
C ASP A 416 -20.43 2.07 11.20
N ASN A 417 -21.74 2.13 11.00
CA ASN A 417 -22.43 3.37 10.62
C ASN A 417 -22.53 4.37 11.78
N ARG A 418 -22.23 3.96 13.01
CA ARG A 418 -22.25 4.85 14.17
C ARG A 418 -21.01 5.75 14.14
N LYS A 419 -21.24 7.03 14.41
CA LYS A 419 -20.23 8.08 14.43
C LYS A 419 -20.24 8.74 15.81
N PHE A 420 -19.10 9.27 16.21
CA PHE A 420 -18.99 10.09 17.42
C PHE A 420 -18.09 11.29 17.17
N VAL A 421 -18.45 12.42 17.77
CA VAL A 421 -17.67 13.64 17.72
C VAL A 421 -16.58 13.59 18.80
N VAL A 422 -15.35 13.92 18.41
CA VAL A 422 -14.23 14.03 19.34
C VAL A 422 -14.17 15.46 19.88
N THR A 423 -14.01 15.61 21.18
CA THR A 423 -13.87 16.91 21.85
C THR A 423 -12.69 16.92 22.80
N GLY A 424 -12.02 18.05 22.98
CA GLY A 424 -10.89 18.20 23.89
C GLY A 424 -9.55 18.27 23.17
N LYS A 425 -8.44 18.11 23.91
CA LYS A 425 -7.09 18.19 23.34
C LYS A 425 -6.79 16.97 22.47
N VAL A 426 -6.22 17.23 21.29
CA VAL A 426 -5.78 16.21 20.34
C VAL A 426 -4.36 16.50 19.88
N ALA A 427 -3.57 15.45 19.69
CA ALA A 427 -2.25 15.51 19.06
C ALA A 427 -2.41 15.20 17.57
N VAL A 428 -1.91 16.08 16.71
CA VAL A 428 -1.96 15.99 15.25
C VAL A 428 -0.53 16.02 14.71
N ALA A 429 -0.21 15.10 13.81
CA ALA A 429 1.05 15.08 13.09
C ALA A 429 0.86 14.48 11.70
N LYS A 430 1.78 14.75 10.78
CA LYS A 430 1.79 14.14 9.45
C LYS A 430 3.08 13.37 9.26
N ASN A 431 2.98 12.09 8.88
CA ASN A 431 4.16 11.29 8.57
C ASN A 431 4.59 11.47 7.12
N PRO A 432 5.90 11.39 6.83
CA PRO A 432 7.00 11.36 7.78
C PRO A 432 7.17 12.71 8.51
N CYS A 433 7.46 12.68 9.82
CA CYS A 433 7.76 13.86 10.63
C CYS A 433 9.06 13.65 11.41
N LEU A 434 9.95 14.64 11.42
CA LEU A 434 11.26 14.54 12.07
C LEU A 434 11.54 15.69 13.04
N HIS A 435 10.97 16.87 12.82
CA HIS A 435 11.22 17.99 13.70
C HIS A 435 10.19 18.00 14.86
N PRO A 436 10.58 18.31 16.12
CA PRO A 436 9.66 18.30 17.26
C PRO A 436 8.44 19.23 17.10
N GLY A 437 8.58 20.29 16.31
CA GLY A 437 7.47 21.21 15.97
C GLY A 437 6.40 20.62 15.05
N ASP A 438 6.64 19.47 14.43
CA ASP A 438 5.74 18.80 13.49
C ASP A 438 4.53 18.17 14.19
N VAL A 439 4.63 17.97 15.51
CA VAL A 439 3.54 17.49 16.35
C VAL A 439 2.83 18.69 16.97
N ARG A 440 1.56 18.86 16.63
CA ARG A 440 0.72 19.97 17.09
C ARG A 440 -0.30 19.47 18.09
N VAL A 441 -0.51 20.24 19.17
CA VAL A 441 -1.63 20.00 20.10
C VAL A 441 -2.72 21.01 19.77
N LEU A 442 -3.83 20.51 19.25
CA LEU A 442 -5.00 21.29 18.84
C LEU A 442 -6.20 20.96 19.74
N HIS A 443 -7.26 21.75 19.62
CA HIS A 443 -8.50 21.54 20.36
C HIS A 443 -9.63 21.09 19.44
N ALA A 444 -10.06 19.83 19.60
CA ALA A 444 -11.23 19.32 18.90
C ALA A 444 -12.50 19.92 19.51
N VAL A 445 -13.34 20.52 18.68
CA VAL A 445 -14.60 21.17 19.09
C VAL A 445 -15.78 20.58 18.32
N ASN A 446 -16.95 20.59 18.95
CA ASN A 446 -18.19 20.16 18.30
C ASN A 446 -18.82 21.33 17.55
N VAL A 447 -18.97 21.19 16.23
CA VAL A 447 -19.58 22.17 15.34
C VAL A 447 -20.73 21.49 14.57
N PRO A 448 -22.00 21.81 14.86
CA PRO A 448 -23.16 21.20 14.20
C PRO A 448 -23.12 21.28 12.67
N ASP A 449 -22.70 22.43 12.14
CA ASP A 449 -22.64 22.65 10.68
C ASP A 449 -21.65 21.72 9.97
N LEU A 450 -20.69 21.14 10.70
CA LEU A 450 -19.69 20.21 10.18
C LEU A 450 -20.04 18.72 10.41
N HIS A 451 -21.23 18.39 10.95
CA HIS A 451 -21.62 16.99 11.23
C HIS A 451 -21.75 16.10 9.98
N HIS A 452 -21.80 16.69 8.79
CA HIS A 452 -21.73 15.96 7.52
C HIS A 452 -20.32 15.42 7.23
N MET A 453 -19.28 15.96 7.88
CA MET A 453 -17.89 15.55 7.74
C MET A 453 -17.57 14.41 8.72
N PHE A 454 -17.00 13.30 8.24
CA PHE A 454 -16.58 12.18 9.08
C PHE A 454 -15.39 11.42 8.48
N ASP A 455 -14.60 10.78 9.35
CA ASP A 455 -13.35 10.10 9.02
C ASP A 455 -12.33 10.98 8.24
N CYS A 456 -12.42 12.29 8.46
CA CYS A 456 -11.49 13.32 8.04
C CYS A 456 -11.24 14.29 9.20
N VAL A 457 -10.12 15.03 9.15
CA VAL A 457 -9.86 16.15 10.07
C VAL A 457 -10.13 17.46 9.34
N VAL A 458 -11.00 18.28 9.91
CA VAL A 458 -11.36 19.58 9.33
C VAL A 458 -10.52 20.66 10.02
N PHE A 459 -9.74 21.38 9.23
CA PHE A 459 -8.87 22.45 9.68
C PHE A 459 -9.53 23.84 9.50
N PRO A 460 -9.20 24.81 10.36
CA PRO A 460 -9.71 26.16 10.25
C PRO A 460 -9.09 26.84 9.04
N GLN A 461 -9.87 27.68 8.37
CA GLN A 461 -9.34 28.54 7.33
C GLN A 461 -8.72 29.83 7.87
N GLN A 462 -8.86 30.13 9.16
CA GLN A 462 -8.37 31.36 9.79
C GLN A 462 -7.12 31.11 10.64
N GLY A 463 -6.23 32.10 10.73
CA GLY A 463 -5.08 32.10 11.62
C GLY A 463 -3.86 32.78 10.99
N PRO A 464 -2.72 32.79 11.70
CA PRO A 464 -1.46 33.29 11.16
C PRO A 464 -0.78 32.33 10.18
N ARG A 465 -1.05 31.02 10.30
CA ARG A 465 -0.46 29.94 9.49
C ARG A 465 -1.42 28.76 9.46
N GLN A 466 -1.49 28.03 8.35
CA GLN A 466 -2.35 26.84 8.24
C GLN A 466 -1.77 25.66 9.05
N HIS A 467 -2.59 25.02 9.90
CA HIS A 467 -2.16 23.84 10.68
C HIS A 467 -1.61 22.67 9.84
N PRO A 468 -2.13 22.39 8.63
CA PRO A 468 -1.45 21.53 7.66
C PRO A 468 0.04 21.81 7.51
N ASN A 469 0.39 23.06 7.21
CA ASN A 469 1.78 23.45 6.97
C ASN A 469 2.63 23.41 8.26
N GLU A 470 2.02 23.61 9.43
CA GLU A 470 2.68 23.39 10.72
C GLU A 470 3.04 21.92 10.97
N CYS A 471 2.35 20.99 10.32
CA CYS A 471 2.58 19.55 10.42
C CYS A 471 3.45 19.07 9.25
N SER A 472 4.77 19.26 9.32
CA SER A 472 5.71 18.76 8.30
C SER A 472 5.51 19.39 6.90
N GLY A 473 5.16 20.67 6.84
CA GLY A 473 4.99 21.39 5.56
C GLY A 473 3.84 20.89 4.70
N SER A 474 2.88 20.18 5.31
CA SER A 474 1.79 19.48 4.62
C SER A 474 0.78 20.46 3.99
N ASP A 475 0.07 19.97 2.98
CA ASP A 475 -1.03 20.64 2.30
C ASP A 475 -2.33 19.83 2.44
N LEU A 476 -3.36 20.20 1.68
CA LEU A 476 -4.63 19.48 1.61
C LEU A 476 -4.82 18.78 0.26
N ASP A 477 -3.76 18.23 -0.35
CA ASP A 477 -3.85 17.55 -1.67
C ASP A 477 -4.11 16.03 -1.61
N GLY A 478 -4.34 15.53 -0.39
CA GLY A 478 -4.58 14.14 -0.04
C GLY A 478 -3.72 13.62 1.11
N ASP A 479 -3.00 14.51 1.80
CA ASP A 479 -2.20 14.17 2.97
C ASP A 479 -3.04 13.58 4.12
N ILE A 480 -2.45 12.57 4.77
CA ILE A 480 -3.06 11.84 5.88
C ILE A 480 -2.42 12.28 7.19
N TYR A 481 -3.26 12.80 8.07
CA TYR A 481 -2.92 13.28 9.39
C TYR A 481 -3.19 12.20 10.43
N LEU A 482 -2.20 11.98 11.28
CA LEU A 482 -2.29 11.09 12.43
C LEU A 482 -2.79 11.88 13.62
N VAL A 483 -4.05 11.64 13.97
CA VAL A 483 -4.74 12.35 15.05
C VAL A 483 -5.00 11.40 16.21
N SER A 484 -4.52 11.75 17.40
CA SER A 484 -4.79 11.01 18.63
C SER A 484 -5.44 11.91 19.67
N TRP A 485 -6.49 11.40 20.30
CA TRP A 485 -7.16 12.02 21.44
C TRP A 485 -6.93 11.23 22.74
N ASP A 486 -5.99 10.29 22.72
CA ASP A 486 -5.52 9.59 23.92
C ASP A 486 -4.76 10.58 24.80
N GLN A 487 -5.35 10.92 25.95
CA GLN A 487 -4.79 11.93 26.86
C GLN A 487 -3.37 11.57 27.36
N SER A 488 -3.02 10.28 27.40
CA SER A 488 -1.66 9.85 27.80
C SER A 488 -0.59 10.12 26.74
N LEU A 489 -0.99 10.31 25.48
CA LEU A 489 -0.11 10.59 24.35
C LEU A 489 -0.07 12.07 23.97
N ILE A 490 -0.87 12.93 24.60
CA ILE A 490 -0.82 14.38 24.38
C ILE A 490 0.50 14.92 24.96
N PRO A 491 1.37 15.53 24.14
CA PRO A 491 2.61 16.11 24.62
C PRO A 491 2.40 17.18 25.70
N ILE A 492 3.34 17.25 26.64
CA ILE A 492 3.32 18.23 27.74
C ILE A 492 3.69 19.62 27.23
N ARG A 493 4.56 19.68 26.21
CA ARG A 493 5.03 20.91 25.58
C ARG A 493 4.89 20.85 24.08
N MET A 494 4.78 22.03 23.46
CA MET A 494 4.84 22.21 22.02
C MET A 494 6.08 23.00 21.65
N VAL A 495 6.65 22.66 20.50
CA VAL A 495 7.75 23.41 19.88
C VAL A 495 7.19 24.19 18.70
N ALA A 496 7.79 25.33 18.37
CA ALA A 496 7.42 26.09 17.19
C ALA A 496 7.64 25.23 15.93
N PRO A 497 6.70 25.22 14.95
CA PRO A 497 6.91 24.55 13.68
C PRO A 497 8.11 25.16 12.96
N THR A 498 8.87 24.33 12.25
CA THR A 498 9.96 24.85 11.42
C THR A 498 9.39 25.61 10.21
N ASP A 499 10.25 26.39 9.58
CA ASP A 499 10.00 26.90 8.24
C ASP A 499 10.17 25.74 7.23
N TYR A 500 9.21 25.61 6.33
CA TYR A 500 9.20 24.63 5.23
C TYR A 500 9.19 25.32 3.87
N THR A 501 9.67 26.56 3.81
CA THR A 501 9.86 27.26 2.54
C THR A 501 10.72 26.40 1.61
N PRO A 502 10.22 26.04 0.42
CA PRO A 502 10.96 25.20 -0.50
C PRO A 502 12.29 25.86 -0.93
N ALA A 503 13.29 25.03 -1.22
CA ALA A 503 14.53 25.52 -1.81
C ALA A 503 14.25 26.20 -3.17
N PRO A 504 14.95 27.30 -3.50
CA PRO A 504 14.88 27.89 -4.83
C PRO A 504 15.18 26.85 -5.90
N THR A 505 14.36 26.82 -6.94
CA THR A 505 14.49 25.86 -8.05
C THR A 505 15.04 26.54 -9.29
N ASP A 506 15.92 25.86 -10.00
CA ASP A 506 16.40 26.33 -11.30
C ASP A 506 15.28 26.27 -12.35
N THR A 507 15.22 27.30 -13.19
CA THR A 507 14.32 27.37 -14.34
C THR A 507 15.14 27.45 -15.61
N LEU A 508 14.85 26.60 -16.57
CA LEU A 508 15.43 26.62 -17.90
C LEU A 508 14.95 27.84 -18.69
N ASP A 509 15.78 28.28 -19.62
CA ASP A 509 15.50 29.32 -20.60
C ASP A 509 14.74 28.79 -21.84
N HIS A 510 14.53 27.47 -21.93
CA HIS A 510 13.91 26.79 -23.06
C HIS A 510 12.89 25.72 -22.61
N ASP A 511 12.18 25.10 -23.57
CA ASP A 511 11.15 24.09 -23.29
C ASP A 511 11.84 22.80 -22.84
N VAL A 512 11.38 22.20 -21.75
CA VAL A 512 11.97 20.94 -21.23
C VAL A 512 11.91 19.87 -22.31
N LYS A 513 13.06 19.25 -22.58
CA LYS A 513 13.19 18.12 -23.52
C LYS A 513 13.11 16.78 -22.81
N ILE A 514 12.73 15.73 -23.53
CA ILE A 514 12.58 14.40 -22.93
C ILE A 514 13.93 13.82 -22.51
N GLU A 515 15.00 14.12 -23.26
CA GLU A 515 16.36 13.71 -22.94
C GLU A 515 16.83 14.28 -21.60
N GLU A 516 16.39 15.50 -21.24
CA GLU A 516 16.67 16.10 -19.93
C GLU A 516 15.91 15.39 -18.81
N VAL A 517 14.71 14.89 -19.08
CA VAL A 517 13.92 14.08 -18.14
C VAL A 517 14.57 12.71 -17.89
N GLU A 518 15.12 12.08 -18.93
CA GLU A 518 15.88 10.83 -18.85
C GLU A 518 17.18 11.01 -18.05
N GLU A 519 17.90 12.11 -18.29
CA GLU A 519 19.09 12.45 -17.52
C GLU A 519 18.74 12.76 -16.06
N TYR A 520 17.66 13.51 -15.82
CA TYR A 520 17.15 13.79 -14.48
C TYR A 520 16.82 12.50 -13.72
N PHE A 521 16.15 11.53 -14.35
CA PHE A 521 15.86 10.24 -13.73
C PHE A 521 17.16 9.56 -13.25
N THR A 522 18.19 9.54 -14.09
CA THR A 522 19.47 8.89 -13.74
C THR A 522 20.21 9.66 -12.62
N ASN A 523 20.23 10.99 -12.71
CA ASN A 523 20.80 11.86 -11.66
C ASN A 523 20.03 11.75 -10.33
N TYR A 524 18.72 11.51 -10.37
CA TYR A 524 17.92 11.30 -9.16
C TYR A 524 18.41 10.08 -8.38
N ILE A 525 18.67 8.95 -9.04
CA ILE A 525 19.14 7.72 -8.37
C ILE A 525 20.49 7.96 -7.68
N VAL A 526 21.38 8.76 -8.29
CA VAL A 526 22.68 9.13 -7.71
C VAL A 526 22.52 9.96 -6.43
N ASN A 527 21.51 10.82 -6.38
CA ASN A 527 21.37 11.84 -5.33
C ASN A 527 20.24 11.54 -4.33
N GLU A 528 19.59 10.38 -4.43
CA GLU A 528 18.57 9.95 -3.48
C GLU A 528 19.20 9.73 -2.09
N SER A 529 18.73 10.50 -1.12
CA SER A 529 19.27 10.50 0.25
C SER A 529 18.19 10.44 1.33
N LEU A 530 16.91 10.31 0.96
CA LEU A 530 15.77 10.39 1.89
C LEU A 530 15.84 9.30 2.96
N GLY A 531 16.11 8.04 2.53
CA GLY A 531 16.25 6.91 3.45
C GLY A 531 17.46 7.04 4.37
N ILE A 532 18.57 7.61 3.87
CA ILE A 532 19.81 7.83 4.63
C ILE A 532 19.57 8.86 5.73
N ILE A 533 18.95 10.00 5.38
CA ILE A 533 18.62 11.08 6.33
C ILE A 533 17.66 10.57 7.41
N ALA A 534 16.61 9.82 7.03
CA ALA A 534 15.66 9.25 7.98
C ALA A 534 16.34 8.30 8.99
N HIS A 535 17.24 7.42 8.51
CA HIS A 535 18.00 6.53 9.39
C HIS A 535 18.97 7.30 10.29
N ALA A 536 19.68 8.29 9.74
CA ALA A 536 20.57 9.14 10.52
C ALA A 536 19.81 9.83 11.65
N HIS A 537 18.66 10.42 11.36
CA HIS A 537 17.84 11.10 12.35
C HIS A 537 17.42 10.17 13.50
N VAL A 538 16.99 8.94 13.18
CA VAL A 538 16.64 7.94 14.20
C VAL A 538 17.82 7.62 15.11
N VAL A 539 19.03 7.52 14.54
CA VAL A 539 20.24 7.20 15.31
C VAL A 539 20.67 8.37 16.18
N PHE A 540 20.76 9.58 15.64
CA PHE A 540 21.14 10.76 16.42
C PHE A 540 20.12 11.06 17.52
N ALA A 541 18.82 10.96 17.23
CA ALA A 541 17.80 11.15 18.25
C ALA A 541 17.82 10.09 19.37
N ASP A 542 18.38 8.90 19.10
CA ASP A 542 18.60 7.88 20.12
C ASP A 542 19.82 8.20 21.00
N LYS A 543 20.94 8.56 20.37
CA LYS A 543 22.24 8.84 21.03
C LYS A 543 22.26 10.15 21.81
N GLU A 544 21.73 11.22 21.23
CA GLU A 544 21.89 12.57 21.75
C GLU A 544 21.07 12.79 23.02
N PRO A 545 21.58 13.53 24.04
CA PRO A 545 20.85 13.81 25.27
C PRO A 545 19.50 14.51 25.03
N LEU A 546 19.49 15.50 24.12
CA LEU A 546 18.32 16.29 23.72
C LEU A 546 17.40 15.59 22.70
N LYS A 547 17.69 14.33 22.35
CA LYS A 547 16.89 13.54 21.39
C LYS A 547 16.69 14.30 20.07
N ALA A 548 15.47 14.42 19.57
CA ALA A 548 15.16 15.11 18.32
C ALA A 548 15.32 16.64 18.37
N GLU A 549 15.58 17.24 19.54
CA GLU A 549 15.92 18.66 19.67
C GLU A 549 17.41 18.96 19.58
N SER A 550 18.24 17.93 19.46
CA SER A 550 19.67 18.11 19.19
C SER A 550 19.88 18.78 17.84
N GLU A 551 20.94 19.59 17.73
CA GLU A 551 21.27 20.29 16.48
C GLU A 551 21.44 19.35 15.27
N PRO A 552 22.11 18.18 15.39
CA PRO A 552 22.15 17.19 14.32
C PRO A 552 20.76 16.76 13.83
N CYS A 553 19.80 16.57 14.75
CA CYS A 553 18.44 16.15 14.38
C CYS A 553 17.67 17.27 13.68
N LYS A 554 17.78 18.52 14.13
CA LYS A 554 17.14 19.67 13.48
C LYS A 554 17.70 19.89 12.07
N GLU A 555 19.01 19.76 11.90
CA GLU A 555 19.64 19.87 10.58
C GLU A 555 19.21 18.73 9.65
N LEU A 556 19.20 17.49 10.14
CA LEU A 556 18.67 16.35 9.39
C LEU A 556 17.20 16.53 9.02
N ALA A 557 16.38 17.13 9.89
CA ALA A 557 14.98 17.41 9.58
C ALA A 557 14.82 18.45 8.45
N LYS A 558 15.67 19.48 8.41
CA LYS A 558 15.71 20.45 7.28
C LYS A 558 16.12 19.77 5.98
N LEU A 559 17.20 18.98 6.00
CA LEU A 559 17.67 18.22 4.84
C LEU A 559 16.62 17.21 4.37
N PHE A 560 15.87 16.61 5.30
CA PHE A 560 14.78 15.70 4.98
C PHE A 560 13.66 16.41 4.22
N SER A 561 13.29 17.62 4.62
CA SER A 561 12.31 18.44 3.87
C SER A 561 12.76 18.69 2.43
N VAL A 562 14.04 19.03 2.23
CA VAL A 562 14.62 19.21 0.88
C VAL A 562 14.56 17.89 0.09
N ALA A 563 14.90 16.76 0.72
CA ALA A 563 14.88 15.45 0.07
C ALA A 563 13.46 14.97 -0.31
N VAL A 564 12.43 15.33 0.47
CA VAL A 564 11.03 14.99 0.16
C VAL A 564 10.57 15.71 -1.11
N ASP A 565 11.01 16.95 -1.32
CA ASP A 565 10.65 17.76 -2.48
C ASP A 565 11.59 17.61 -3.67
N PHE A 566 12.74 16.96 -3.50
CA PHE A 566 13.69 16.66 -4.59
C PHE A 566 13.05 16.10 -5.87
N PRO A 567 12.08 15.15 -5.81
CA PRO A 567 11.35 14.67 -6.99
C PRO A 567 10.62 15.75 -7.82
N LYS A 568 10.35 16.92 -7.23
CA LYS A 568 9.59 18.03 -7.84
C LYS A 568 10.44 19.28 -8.05
N THR A 569 11.47 19.48 -7.23
CA THR A 569 12.33 20.68 -7.27
C THR A 569 13.59 20.46 -8.10
N GLY A 570 14.10 19.23 -8.13
CA GLY A 570 15.39 18.90 -8.74
C GLY A 570 16.60 19.25 -7.85
N VAL A 571 16.37 19.74 -6.63
CA VAL A 571 17.44 20.12 -5.69
C VAL A 571 17.75 18.96 -4.73
N PRO A 572 18.94 18.36 -4.79
CA PRO A 572 19.29 17.25 -3.91
C PRO A 572 19.70 17.72 -2.51
N ALA A 573 19.34 16.94 -1.49
CA ALA A 573 19.80 17.19 -0.12
C ALA A 573 21.21 16.65 0.09
N GLN A 574 22.16 17.55 0.38
CA GLN A 574 23.55 17.21 0.67
C GLN A 574 23.75 16.99 2.17
N ILE A 575 24.15 15.78 2.56
CA ILE A 575 24.38 15.42 3.95
C ILE A 575 25.82 15.81 4.35
N PRO A 576 26.03 16.66 5.37
CA PRO A 576 27.35 16.95 5.92
C PRO A 576 28.05 15.70 6.47
N HIS A 577 29.39 15.69 6.48
CA HIS A 577 30.17 14.52 6.87
C HIS A 577 29.94 14.11 8.34
N GLU A 578 29.76 15.09 9.21
CA GLU A 578 29.45 14.96 10.63
C GLU A 578 28.10 14.29 10.91
N LEU A 579 27.14 14.36 9.97
CA LEU A 579 25.84 13.71 10.07
C LEU A 579 25.83 12.28 9.50
N HIS A 580 26.98 11.73 9.11
CA HIS A 580 27.10 10.35 8.68
C HIS A 580 27.22 9.40 9.87
N VAL A 581 26.27 8.47 9.98
CA VAL A 581 26.23 7.49 11.07
C VAL A 581 27.29 6.40 10.91
N ARG A 582 28.05 6.17 11.99
CA ARG A 582 29.07 5.10 12.08
C ARG A 582 28.60 3.86 12.85
N GLU A 583 27.71 4.04 13.82
CA GLU A 583 27.18 2.96 14.66
C GLU A 583 25.67 3.08 14.81
N TYR A 584 24.97 1.95 14.78
CA TYR A 584 23.52 1.88 14.76
C TYR A 584 22.95 1.27 16.05
N PRO A 585 21.76 1.68 16.51
CA PRO A 585 21.13 1.04 17.67
C PRO A 585 20.67 -0.38 17.35
N ASP A 586 20.65 -1.24 18.37
CA ASP A 586 20.31 -2.67 18.31
C ASP A 586 18.96 -2.95 17.61
N PHE A 587 17.97 -2.08 17.79
CA PHE A 587 16.65 -2.23 17.17
C PHE A 587 16.62 -2.03 15.64
N MET A 588 17.70 -1.52 15.03
CA MET A 588 17.79 -1.37 13.56
C MET A 588 18.33 -2.62 12.86
N GLU A 589 18.84 -3.62 13.60
CA GLU A 589 19.29 -4.93 13.07
C GLU A 589 20.28 -4.84 11.88
N LYS A 590 21.19 -3.85 11.90
CA LYS A 590 22.25 -3.68 10.89
C LYS A 590 23.40 -4.67 11.13
N LEU A 591 23.27 -5.88 10.60
CA LEU A 591 24.21 -6.99 10.83
C LEU A 591 25.63 -6.73 10.29
N ASP A 592 25.76 -5.87 9.29
CA ASP A 592 27.00 -5.52 8.59
C ASP A 592 27.70 -4.27 9.18
N LYS A 593 27.11 -3.65 10.22
CA LYS A 593 27.62 -2.41 10.83
C LYS A 593 27.84 -2.58 12.33
N ALA A 594 28.65 -1.70 12.91
CA ALA A 594 28.80 -1.61 14.36
C ALA A 594 27.46 -1.25 15.01
N THR A 595 27.11 -1.93 16.11
CA THR A 595 25.84 -1.72 16.81
C THR A 595 26.02 -1.49 18.31
N TYR A 596 25.10 -0.74 18.92
CA TYR A 596 25.05 -0.50 20.37
C TYR A 596 23.65 -0.76 20.94
N VAL A 597 23.54 -1.08 22.23
CA VAL A 597 22.25 -1.29 22.89
C VAL A 597 21.60 0.06 23.20
N SER A 598 20.49 0.39 22.56
CA SER A 598 19.76 1.63 22.81
C SER A 598 19.19 1.64 24.23
N LYS A 599 19.41 2.73 24.97
CA LYS A 599 18.82 2.96 26.30
C LYS A 599 17.47 3.68 26.25
N ARG A 600 17.03 4.11 25.06
CA ARG A 600 15.78 4.84 24.86
C ARG A 600 14.59 3.90 24.72
N VAL A 601 13.39 4.48 24.73
CA VAL A 601 12.11 3.76 24.66
C VAL A 601 12.04 2.79 23.48
N ILE A 602 12.47 3.17 22.28
CA ILE A 602 12.40 2.29 21.10
C ILE A 602 13.24 1.02 21.30
N GLY A 603 14.44 1.15 21.87
CA GLY A 603 15.28 0.01 22.23
C GLY A 603 14.60 -0.92 23.23
N LYS A 604 13.99 -0.36 24.28
CA LYS A 604 13.23 -1.14 25.28
C LYS A 604 12.07 -1.91 24.63
N LEU A 605 11.24 -1.20 23.85
CA LEU A 605 10.10 -1.77 23.14
C LEU A 605 10.51 -2.91 22.19
N TYR A 606 11.58 -2.71 21.41
CA TYR A 606 12.13 -3.72 20.51
C TYR A 606 12.55 -4.99 21.26
N ARG A 607 13.33 -4.84 22.35
CA ARG A 607 13.83 -5.99 23.13
C ARG A 607 12.69 -6.77 23.78
N GLU A 608 11.65 -6.10 24.25
CA GLU A 608 10.46 -6.78 24.81
C GLU A 608 9.70 -7.63 23.79
N ILE A 609 9.62 -7.19 22.53
CA ILE A 609 9.00 -8.00 21.47
C ILE A 609 9.96 -9.08 20.97
N LYS A 610 11.27 -8.80 20.90
CA LYS A 610 12.28 -9.77 20.45
C LYS A 610 12.29 -11.06 21.28
N LYS A 611 11.94 -10.98 22.57
CA LYS A 611 11.77 -12.13 23.47
C LYS A 611 10.61 -13.05 23.08
N ARG A 612 9.69 -12.58 22.25
CA ARG A 612 8.45 -13.28 21.87
C ARG A 612 8.61 -13.89 20.49
N THR A 613 8.63 -15.22 20.41
CA THR A 613 8.62 -15.94 19.12
C THR A 613 7.21 -16.42 18.82
N PRO A 614 6.60 -16.01 17.69
CA PRO A 614 5.32 -16.58 17.28
C PRO A 614 5.54 -18.01 16.77
N HIS A 615 4.82 -18.98 17.33
CA HIS A 615 4.69 -20.31 16.74
C HIS A 615 3.44 -20.36 15.85
N ILE A 616 3.63 -20.64 14.57
CA ILE A 616 2.54 -20.86 13.62
C ILE A 616 2.36 -22.38 13.46
N LYS A 617 1.14 -22.88 13.67
CA LYS A 617 0.80 -24.29 13.49
C LYS A 617 0.61 -24.59 12.00
N TYR A 618 1.05 -25.77 11.57
CA TYR A 618 0.87 -26.26 10.21
C TYR A 618 -0.31 -27.24 10.10
N PHE A 619 -0.96 -27.27 8.93
CA PHE A 619 -2.02 -28.24 8.64
C PHE A 619 -1.40 -29.59 8.23
N THR A 620 -1.35 -30.53 9.17
CA THR A 620 -0.86 -31.89 8.95
C THR A 620 -2.01 -32.87 8.73
N ARG A 621 -1.71 -34.07 8.23
CA ARG A 621 -2.70 -35.15 8.11
C ARG A 621 -3.44 -35.45 9.41
N ASP A 622 -2.75 -35.37 10.55
CA ASP A 622 -3.38 -35.56 11.87
C ASP A 622 -4.24 -34.39 12.30
N VAL A 623 -3.93 -33.16 11.85
CA VAL A 623 -4.84 -32.02 12.01
C VAL A 623 -6.09 -32.25 11.16
N ALA A 624 -5.95 -32.66 9.90
CA ALA A 624 -7.07 -32.99 9.01
C ALA A 624 -8.03 -34.01 9.66
N ARG A 625 -7.49 -35.11 10.22
CA ARG A 625 -8.28 -36.14 10.92
C ARG A 625 -9.08 -35.60 12.10
N ARG A 626 -8.52 -34.68 12.88
CA ARG A 626 -9.12 -34.16 14.11
C ARG A 626 -10.07 -32.97 13.89
N SER A 627 -9.89 -32.27 12.77
CA SER A 627 -10.61 -31.02 12.46
C SER A 627 -11.64 -31.16 11.35
N TYR A 628 -11.78 -32.36 10.77
CA TYR A 628 -12.82 -32.65 9.78
C TYR A 628 -14.21 -32.48 10.41
N ASP A 629 -14.96 -31.51 9.90
CA ASP A 629 -16.24 -31.06 10.41
C ASP A 629 -17.37 -31.80 9.69
N SER A 630 -17.85 -32.89 10.30
CA SER A 630 -18.96 -33.67 9.77
C SER A 630 -20.28 -32.89 9.70
N ASP A 631 -20.37 -31.71 10.32
CA ASP A 631 -21.54 -30.84 10.20
C ASP A 631 -21.63 -30.12 8.87
N LEU A 632 -20.53 -30.05 8.14
CA LEU A 632 -20.50 -29.45 6.81
C LEU A 632 -20.88 -30.45 5.72
N ILE A 633 -21.13 -31.72 6.05
CA ILE A 633 -21.49 -32.74 5.08
C ILE A 633 -23.01 -32.83 4.95
N VAL A 634 -23.53 -32.93 3.73
CA VAL A 634 -24.97 -33.08 3.45
C VAL A 634 -25.16 -34.19 2.42
N ASP A 635 -26.34 -34.80 2.38
CA ASP A 635 -26.63 -35.87 1.43
C ASP A 635 -26.54 -35.35 -0.03
N GLY A 636 -25.98 -36.15 -0.93
CA GLY A 636 -25.80 -35.80 -2.35
C GLY A 636 -24.49 -35.08 -2.66
N TYR A 637 -23.62 -34.83 -1.67
CA TYR A 637 -22.32 -34.21 -1.93
C TYR A 637 -21.37 -35.11 -2.71
N GLU A 638 -21.54 -36.43 -2.61
CA GLU A 638 -20.70 -37.42 -3.26
C GLU A 638 -20.71 -37.29 -4.79
N ASP A 639 -21.86 -36.89 -5.35
CA ASP A 639 -22.06 -36.71 -6.79
C ASP A 639 -21.15 -35.62 -7.38
N TYR A 640 -20.65 -34.71 -6.54
CA TYR A 640 -19.81 -33.57 -6.93
C TYR A 640 -18.33 -33.73 -6.54
N ILE A 641 -17.92 -34.87 -5.97
CA ILE A 641 -16.53 -35.06 -5.48
C ILE A 641 -15.50 -34.98 -6.62
N THR A 642 -15.78 -35.62 -7.76
CA THR A 642 -14.83 -35.68 -8.89
C THR A 642 -14.55 -34.27 -9.42
N GLU A 643 -15.61 -33.52 -9.72
CA GLU A 643 -15.52 -32.15 -10.20
C GLU A 643 -14.88 -31.21 -9.15
N ALA A 644 -15.25 -31.33 -7.88
CA ALA A 644 -14.64 -30.55 -6.80
C ALA A 644 -13.12 -30.80 -6.69
N ALA A 645 -12.66 -32.03 -6.94
CA ALA A 645 -11.25 -32.38 -6.92
C ALA A 645 -10.47 -31.74 -8.09
N GLU A 646 -11.09 -31.62 -9.27
CA GLU A 646 -10.51 -30.93 -10.44
C GLU A 646 -10.36 -29.43 -10.16
N PHE A 647 -11.43 -28.76 -9.71
CA PHE A 647 -11.34 -27.33 -9.36
C PHE A 647 -10.38 -27.06 -8.20
N LYS A 648 -10.28 -27.98 -7.24
CA LYS A 648 -9.29 -27.90 -6.16
C LYS A 648 -7.87 -27.94 -6.71
N GLN A 649 -7.61 -28.82 -7.67
CA GLN A 649 -6.29 -28.93 -8.31
C GLN A 649 -5.94 -27.63 -9.07
N ASP A 650 -6.89 -27.07 -9.82
CA ASP A 650 -6.69 -25.81 -10.55
C ASP A 650 -6.46 -24.62 -9.63
N TYR A 651 -7.25 -24.51 -8.56
CA TYR A 651 -7.06 -23.47 -7.54
C TYR A 651 -5.69 -23.56 -6.90
N ASP A 652 -5.28 -24.77 -6.47
CA ASP A 652 -3.98 -24.99 -5.83
C ASP A 652 -2.82 -24.70 -6.77
N PHE A 653 -2.94 -25.09 -8.04
CA PHE A 653 -1.94 -24.79 -9.06
C PHE A 653 -1.76 -23.28 -9.20
N LYS A 654 -2.88 -22.54 -9.37
CA LYS A 654 -2.87 -21.08 -9.53
C LYS A 654 -2.35 -20.36 -8.27
N LEU A 655 -2.82 -20.73 -7.09
CA LEU A 655 -2.36 -20.14 -5.83
C LEU A 655 -0.88 -20.47 -5.55
N GLY A 656 -0.47 -21.71 -5.79
CA GLY A 656 0.91 -22.15 -5.67
C GLY A 656 1.85 -21.39 -6.62
N ASN A 657 1.42 -21.11 -7.85
CA ASN A 657 2.19 -20.29 -8.78
C ASN A 657 2.34 -18.84 -8.30
N LEU A 658 1.28 -18.24 -7.74
CA LEU A 658 1.37 -16.90 -7.12
C LEU A 658 2.36 -16.91 -5.94
N MET A 659 2.28 -17.94 -5.08
CA MET A 659 3.19 -18.11 -3.95
C MET A 659 4.65 -18.22 -4.40
N ASP A 660 4.93 -19.04 -5.40
CA ASP A 660 6.28 -19.22 -5.94
C ASP A 660 6.79 -17.94 -6.64
N HIS A 661 5.94 -17.28 -7.43
CA HIS A 661 6.26 -16.03 -8.12
C HIS A 661 6.73 -14.97 -7.11
N TYR A 662 5.95 -14.72 -6.06
CA TYR A 662 6.28 -13.72 -5.03
C TYR A 662 7.25 -14.22 -3.94
N GLY A 663 7.63 -15.50 -3.96
CA GLY A 663 8.45 -16.16 -2.95
C GLY A 663 7.80 -16.22 -1.55
N ILE A 664 6.47 -16.27 -1.49
CA ILE A 664 5.69 -16.37 -0.25
C ILE A 664 5.50 -17.84 0.11
N LYS A 665 5.97 -18.25 1.28
CA LYS A 665 6.01 -19.68 1.66
C LYS A 665 4.73 -20.22 2.31
N SER A 666 3.87 -19.33 2.78
CA SER A 666 2.69 -19.70 3.58
C SER A 666 1.41 -19.25 2.90
N GLU A 667 0.44 -20.16 2.82
CA GLU A 667 -0.89 -19.88 2.29
C GLU A 667 -1.57 -18.74 3.07
N ALA A 668 -1.49 -18.75 4.40
CA ALA A 668 -2.11 -17.69 5.19
C ALA A 668 -1.48 -16.31 4.94
N GLU A 669 -0.17 -16.24 4.67
CA GLU A 669 0.49 -14.96 4.40
C GLU A 669 -0.03 -14.32 3.11
N ILE A 670 -0.16 -15.11 2.03
CA ILE A 670 -0.64 -14.62 0.75
C ILE A 670 -2.14 -14.32 0.79
N ILE A 671 -2.94 -15.21 1.39
CA ILE A 671 -4.41 -15.06 1.47
C ILE A 671 -4.80 -13.87 2.35
N SER A 672 -4.17 -13.69 3.51
CA SER A 672 -4.50 -12.59 4.42
C SER A 672 -3.81 -11.27 4.08
N GLY A 673 -2.89 -11.27 3.10
CA GLY A 673 -2.00 -10.15 2.80
C GLY A 673 -1.01 -9.78 3.93
N CYS A 674 -0.93 -10.59 4.99
CA CYS A 674 -0.06 -10.37 6.15
C CYS A 674 1.33 -10.96 5.89
N VAL A 675 1.98 -10.53 4.80
CA VAL A 675 3.22 -11.14 4.31
C VAL A 675 4.39 -10.81 5.22
N LEU A 676 5.05 -11.83 5.77
CA LEU A 676 6.22 -11.69 6.65
C LEU A 676 7.49 -11.50 5.83
N LYS A 677 7.68 -12.30 4.78
CA LYS A 677 8.84 -12.24 3.89
C LYS A 677 8.43 -12.48 2.43
N MET A 678 9.09 -11.77 1.52
CA MET A 678 8.90 -11.89 0.06
C MET A 678 10.24 -12.21 -0.61
N ALA A 679 10.20 -12.64 -1.87
CA ALA A 679 11.39 -12.68 -2.72
C ALA A 679 11.96 -11.27 -2.93
N ARG A 680 13.27 -11.16 -3.16
CA ARG A 680 14.00 -9.87 -3.20
C ARG A 680 13.62 -8.99 -4.38
N ASN A 681 13.16 -9.59 -5.48
CA ASN A 681 12.69 -8.89 -6.68
C ASN A 681 11.35 -8.15 -6.49
N PHE A 682 10.69 -8.31 -5.34
CA PHE A 682 9.44 -7.63 -4.99
C PHE A 682 9.57 -6.85 -3.69
N THR A 683 8.83 -5.76 -3.56
CA THR A 683 8.77 -4.95 -2.34
C THR A 683 7.35 -4.89 -1.77
N LYS A 684 7.24 -4.88 -0.44
CA LYS A 684 5.93 -4.76 0.24
C LYS A 684 5.21 -3.45 -0.07
N SER A 685 5.92 -2.39 -0.44
CA SER A 685 5.32 -1.09 -0.75
C SER A 685 4.74 -1.03 -2.16
N SER A 686 5.35 -1.71 -3.14
CA SER A 686 4.91 -1.69 -4.54
C SER A 686 3.98 -2.85 -4.90
N ASP A 687 4.22 -4.04 -4.36
CA ASP A 687 3.61 -5.27 -4.89
C ASP A 687 2.50 -5.83 -3.99
N ALA A 688 2.33 -5.29 -2.77
CA ALA A 688 1.33 -5.82 -1.84
C ALA A 688 -0.12 -5.61 -2.34
N ASP A 689 -0.39 -4.52 -3.07
CA ASP A 689 -1.70 -4.32 -3.72
C ASP A 689 -1.90 -5.31 -4.87
N ALA A 690 -0.89 -5.50 -5.73
CA ALA A 690 -0.94 -6.48 -6.81
C ALA A 690 -1.20 -7.90 -6.30
N ILE A 691 -0.51 -8.32 -5.23
CA ILE A 691 -0.73 -9.61 -4.57
C ILE A 691 -2.16 -9.73 -4.05
N ARG A 692 -2.64 -8.71 -3.31
CA ARG A 692 -4.03 -8.70 -2.80
C ARG A 692 -5.04 -8.82 -3.92
N MET A 693 -4.83 -8.13 -5.03
CA MET A 693 -5.72 -8.15 -6.17
C MET A 693 -5.63 -9.47 -6.96
N ALA A 694 -4.45 -10.04 -7.15
CA ALA A 694 -4.29 -11.35 -7.77
C ALA A 694 -5.01 -12.45 -6.97
N VAL A 695 -4.87 -12.44 -5.63
CA VAL A 695 -5.59 -13.36 -4.74
C VAL A 695 -7.09 -13.13 -4.80
N ARG A 696 -7.55 -11.87 -4.81
CA ARG A 696 -8.97 -11.52 -4.98
C ARG A 696 -9.53 -12.12 -6.27
N SER A 697 -8.84 -11.88 -7.38
CA SER A 697 -9.29 -12.32 -8.70
C SER A 697 -9.32 -13.84 -8.78
N LEU A 698 -8.33 -14.55 -8.22
CA LEU A 698 -8.36 -16.01 -8.10
C LEU A 698 -9.56 -16.52 -7.28
N ARG A 699 -9.87 -15.88 -6.14
CA ARG A 699 -11.05 -16.23 -5.33
C ARG A 699 -12.36 -15.98 -6.08
N LYS A 700 -12.43 -14.90 -6.86
CA LYS A 700 -13.58 -14.59 -7.72
C LYS A 700 -13.77 -15.62 -8.83
N GLU A 701 -12.68 -16.02 -9.46
CA GLU A 701 -12.68 -17.08 -10.47
C GLU A 701 -13.14 -18.42 -9.86
N ALA A 702 -12.65 -18.77 -8.67
CA ALA A 702 -13.16 -19.94 -7.95
C ALA A 702 -14.67 -19.83 -7.67
N MET A 703 -15.16 -18.65 -7.26
CA MET A 703 -16.60 -18.44 -7.06
C MET A 703 -17.41 -18.53 -8.38
N SER A 704 -16.82 -18.21 -9.54
CA SER A 704 -17.52 -18.37 -10.82
C SER A 704 -17.63 -19.84 -11.22
N TRP A 705 -16.60 -20.68 -11.00
CA TRP A 705 -16.71 -22.14 -11.20
C TRP A 705 -17.86 -22.73 -10.39
N PHE A 706 -18.01 -22.29 -9.14
CA PHE A 706 -19.11 -22.72 -8.27
C PHE A 706 -20.50 -22.30 -8.80
N SER A 707 -20.59 -21.18 -9.51
CA SER A 707 -21.83 -20.65 -10.07
C SER A 707 -22.16 -21.25 -11.45
N GLU A 708 -21.14 -21.54 -12.26
CA GLU A 708 -21.24 -22.18 -13.58
C GLU A 708 -21.69 -23.65 -13.51
N MET A 709 -21.42 -24.33 -12.39
CA MET A 709 -21.97 -25.65 -12.07
C MET A 709 -23.52 -25.74 -12.12
N GLY A 710 -24.25 -24.63 -12.30
CA GLY A 710 -25.72 -24.54 -12.24
C GLY A 710 -26.45 -24.34 -13.56
N MET A 711 -25.79 -24.46 -14.73
CA MET A 711 -26.45 -24.34 -16.05
C MET A 711 -26.59 -25.68 -16.76
N ASP A 712 -27.52 -26.52 -16.27
CA ASP A 712 -28.14 -27.58 -17.09
C ASP A 712 -29.57 -27.14 -17.48
N GLU A 713 -30.09 -27.65 -18.59
CA GLU A 713 -31.31 -27.21 -19.31
C GLU A 713 -32.64 -27.24 -18.50
N ASN A 714 -32.64 -27.63 -17.23
CA ASN A 714 -33.82 -27.69 -16.37
C ASN A 714 -33.59 -26.85 -15.10
N GLY A 715 -34.26 -25.71 -14.98
CA GLY A 715 -34.05 -24.69 -13.93
C GLY A 715 -33.91 -25.18 -12.47
N ILE A 716 -33.14 -24.39 -11.71
CA ILE A 716 -32.55 -24.60 -10.37
C ILE A 716 -33.48 -25.15 -9.27
N GLY A 717 -32.98 -26.14 -8.51
CA GLY A 717 -33.34 -26.41 -7.11
C GLY A 717 -32.28 -25.90 -6.12
N GLN A 718 -32.69 -25.32 -5.00
CA GLN A 718 -31.81 -24.80 -3.92
C GLN A 718 -30.92 -25.91 -3.30
N ASP A 719 -31.30 -27.17 -3.46
CA ASP A 719 -30.66 -28.34 -2.86
C ASP A 719 -29.32 -28.71 -3.53
N ASP A 720 -29.13 -28.46 -4.82
CA ASP A 720 -27.87 -28.78 -5.55
C ASP A 720 -26.68 -27.93 -5.10
N LEU A 721 -26.92 -26.66 -4.77
CA LEU A 721 -25.89 -25.74 -4.28
C LEU A 721 -25.43 -26.09 -2.85
N ASP A 722 -26.35 -26.61 -2.03
CA ASP A 722 -26.07 -27.01 -0.66
C ASP A 722 -25.26 -28.32 -0.61
N ALA A 723 -25.30 -29.16 -1.65
CA ALA A 723 -24.47 -30.37 -1.80
C ALA A 723 -23.06 -30.12 -2.38
N LYS A 724 -22.92 -29.13 -3.27
CA LYS A 724 -21.63 -28.76 -3.90
C LYS A 724 -20.58 -28.20 -2.93
N ALA A 725 -20.96 -27.27 -2.05
CA ALA A 725 -20.02 -26.66 -1.12
C ALA A 725 -19.40 -27.69 -0.14
N PRO A 726 -20.16 -28.66 0.39
CA PRO A 726 -19.64 -29.80 1.13
C PRO A 726 -18.63 -30.66 0.37
N ALA A 727 -18.83 -30.87 -0.94
CA ALA A 727 -17.86 -31.58 -1.77
C ALA A 727 -16.51 -30.85 -1.82
N TRP A 728 -16.52 -29.52 -1.99
CA TRP A 728 -15.32 -28.68 -1.94
C TRP A 728 -14.60 -28.75 -0.59
N TYR A 729 -15.38 -28.76 0.51
CA TYR A 729 -14.85 -28.96 1.85
C TYR A 729 -14.23 -30.36 1.99
N HIS A 730 -14.92 -31.41 1.53
CA HIS A 730 -14.50 -32.80 1.64
C HIS A 730 -13.15 -33.04 0.95
N VAL A 731 -13.04 -32.68 -0.33
CA VAL A 731 -11.80 -32.88 -1.10
C VAL A 731 -10.62 -32.10 -0.53
N THR A 732 -10.88 -31.05 0.25
CA THR A 732 -9.83 -30.23 0.86
C THR A 732 -9.42 -30.72 2.25
N TYR A 733 -10.38 -31.08 3.11
CA TYR A 733 -10.15 -31.35 4.54
C TYR A 733 -10.10 -32.85 4.88
N HIS A 734 -10.64 -33.73 4.03
CA HIS A 734 -10.70 -35.14 4.37
C HIS A 734 -9.30 -35.80 4.32
N PRO A 735 -8.90 -36.62 5.31
CA PRO A 735 -7.55 -37.17 5.41
C PRO A 735 -7.07 -38.07 4.25
N HIS A 736 -7.99 -38.52 3.40
CA HIS A 736 -7.67 -39.26 2.16
C HIS A 736 -7.08 -38.36 1.07
N TYR A 737 -7.46 -37.08 1.06
CA TYR A 737 -7.01 -36.13 0.05
C TYR A 737 -5.77 -35.33 0.50
N TRP A 738 -5.36 -35.46 1.77
CA TRP A 738 -4.17 -34.78 2.28
C TRP A 738 -2.93 -35.21 1.50
N GLY A 739 -2.25 -34.22 0.91
CA GLY A 739 -1.04 -34.44 0.10
C GLY A 739 -1.30 -35.13 -1.24
N CYS A 740 -2.57 -35.26 -1.67
CA CYS A 740 -2.90 -35.79 -2.99
C CYS A 740 -2.74 -34.74 -4.09
N TYR A 741 -2.98 -33.47 -3.76
CA TYR A 741 -2.75 -32.34 -4.64
C TYR A 741 -1.28 -31.92 -4.63
N ASN A 742 -0.83 -31.30 -5.72
CA ASN A 742 0.51 -30.76 -5.89
C ASN A 742 1.67 -31.78 -5.94
N LYS A 743 1.39 -33.07 -6.16
CA LYS A 743 2.42 -34.10 -6.42
C LYS A 743 3.09 -33.86 -7.79
N GLY A 744 4.42 -33.82 -7.83
CA GLY A 744 5.20 -33.73 -9.07
C GLY A 744 5.65 -32.32 -9.48
N TYR A 745 5.29 -31.28 -8.72
CA TYR A 745 5.86 -29.94 -8.87
C TYR A 745 7.16 -29.81 -8.05
N ASP A 746 8.06 -28.93 -8.50
CA ASP A 746 9.42 -28.81 -7.96
C ASP A 746 9.37 -28.45 -6.45
N GLY A 747 9.66 -29.44 -5.57
CA GLY A 747 9.79 -29.25 -4.13
C GLY A 747 8.61 -29.63 -3.22
N ASP A 748 7.63 -30.44 -3.67
CA ASP A 748 6.46 -30.89 -2.87
C ASP A 748 5.74 -29.71 -2.18
N ARG A 749 5.00 -28.90 -2.96
CA ARG A 749 4.23 -27.76 -2.45
C ARG A 749 3.28 -28.19 -1.31
N PRO A 750 3.05 -27.34 -0.30
CA PRO A 750 2.22 -27.68 0.86
C PRO A 750 0.76 -27.94 0.45
N HIS A 751 0.04 -28.74 1.25
CA HIS A 751 -1.40 -28.94 1.10
C HIS A 751 -2.16 -27.66 1.48
N LEU A 752 -2.82 -27.03 0.49
CA LEU A 752 -3.52 -25.75 0.64
C LEU A 752 -4.99 -25.99 1.04
N ILE A 753 -5.53 -25.15 1.93
CA ILE A 753 -6.85 -25.33 2.55
C ILE A 753 -7.83 -24.17 2.36
N SER A 754 -7.45 -23.10 1.64
CA SER A 754 -8.29 -21.91 1.44
C SER A 754 -9.41 -22.06 0.42
N PHE A 755 -9.33 -23.05 -0.48
CA PHE A 755 -10.27 -23.29 -1.58
C PHE A 755 -11.76 -23.29 -1.17
N PRO A 756 -12.23 -24.15 -0.23
CA PRO A 756 -13.65 -24.22 0.13
C PRO A 756 -14.15 -22.91 0.75
N TRP A 757 -13.26 -22.11 1.34
CA TRP A 757 -13.60 -20.83 1.94
C TRP A 757 -13.74 -19.69 0.91
N CYS A 758 -13.65 -19.98 -0.38
CA CYS A 758 -14.14 -19.08 -1.43
C CYS A 758 -15.67 -18.96 -1.37
N VAL A 759 -16.37 -20.04 -0.99
CA VAL A 759 -17.84 -20.11 -0.82
C VAL A 759 -18.26 -20.20 0.65
N TYR A 760 -17.55 -19.44 1.49
CA TYR A 760 -17.70 -19.46 2.95
C TYR A 760 -19.13 -19.17 3.42
N ASP A 761 -19.88 -18.34 2.69
CA ASP A 761 -21.27 -17.99 2.95
C ASP A 761 -22.19 -19.22 2.93
N ARG A 762 -21.98 -20.13 1.97
CA ARG A 762 -22.73 -21.39 1.85
C ARG A 762 -22.37 -22.37 2.95
N LEU A 763 -21.08 -22.60 3.19
CA LEU A 763 -20.60 -23.48 4.27
C LEU A 763 -21.10 -23.01 5.64
N ILE A 764 -21.08 -21.71 5.90
CA ILE A 764 -21.61 -21.12 7.13
C ILE A 764 -23.13 -21.33 7.22
N CYS A 765 -23.88 -21.15 6.14
CA CYS A 765 -25.32 -21.40 6.14
C CYS A 765 -25.66 -22.86 6.51
N ILE A 766 -24.95 -23.83 5.91
CA ILE A 766 -25.10 -25.27 6.22
C ILE A 766 -24.83 -25.53 7.70
N LYS A 767 -23.71 -25.00 8.22
CA LYS A 767 -23.33 -25.14 9.64
C LYS A 767 -24.40 -24.54 10.58
N GLN A 768 -24.91 -23.35 10.26
CA GLN A 768 -25.96 -22.68 11.04
C GLN A 768 -27.25 -23.51 11.05
N ARG A 769 -27.69 -24.04 9.91
CA ARG A 769 -28.89 -24.90 9.83
C ARG A 769 -28.74 -26.15 10.68
N ARG A 770 -27.58 -26.83 10.65
CA ARG A 770 -27.32 -27.98 11.53
C ARG A 770 -27.30 -27.60 13.01
N ASN A 771 -26.69 -26.47 13.37
CA ASN A 771 -26.70 -25.96 14.74
C ASN A 771 -28.12 -25.65 15.23
N LEU A 772 -28.98 -25.09 14.37
CA LEU A 772 -30.39 -24.85 14.66
C LEU A 772 -31.15 -26.16 14.87
N LYS A 773 -31.00 -27.15 13.97
CA LYS A 773 -31.59 -28.49 14.13
C LYS A 773 -31.20 -29.13 15.46
N ARG A 774 -29.92 -29.08 15.86
CA ARG A 774 -29.47 -29.58 17.17
C ARG A 774 -30.13 -28.86 18.35
N LYS A 775 -30.24 -27.53 18.30
CA LYS A 775 -30.91 -26.75 19.34
C LYS A 775 -32.41 -27.03 19.46
N MET A 776 -33.06 -27.41 18.35
CA MET A 776 -34.48 -27.80 18.33
C MET A 776 -34.70 -29.23 18.85
N VAL A 777 -33.70 -30.12 18.74
CA VAL A 777 -33.75 -31.50 19.29
C VAL A 777 -33.41 -31.53 20.79
N LEU A 778 -32.69 -30.52 21.30
CA LEU A 778 -32.31 -30.37 22.71
C LEU A 778 -33.31 -29.57 23.55
N LYS A 779 -34.32 -28.97 22.92
CA LYS A 779 -35.49 -28.35 23.56
C LYS A 779 -36.67 -29.30 23.44
#